data_AF-A0A355TT33-F1
#
_entry.id   AF-A0A355TT33-F1
#
_cell.length_a   1.000
_cell.length_b   1.000
_cell.length_c   1.000
_cell.angle_alpha   90.00
_cell.angle_beta   90.00
_cell.angle_gamma   90.00
#
_symmetry.space_group_name_H-M   'P 1'
#
loop_
_entity.id
_entity.type
_entity.pdbx_description
1 polymer ?
#
loop_
_entity_poly.entity_id
_entity_poly.type
_entity_poly.pdbx_seq_one_letter_code
_entity_poly.pdbx_strand_id
1 'polypeptide(L)'
;MKFTSHLLALACFISLPLSAWAAPSVSAKGNVPTPSSSTAVSAPQTALSAVEVNKFVAQSIAKLKAMQKEGRNFQISDAPWIEQLSQILGTDSIEVPDLNNLPQKHKVDCRLTWEKLAQTENGVSVLLNTLVTMQAATNLTYQTFVGPDYEVPVYNKAIVALMQTQYSSTSLTKLRDLALHHRVFRINLNEKNGLITTSDIPEGENPEMSSRTWVTDTIHAGLLETEVNPQAWTKALNTLAKFYTSPVEQKAFDKAINNPKSYREGGPIEGVAHIFYPNTLERDKNWFNNKRLESHGLALRAFMAALRDGYLKHWERGIDNPSPQFLQAIVNLTAYFVSIDYSSAPSAGNWEEVPFPGGLTWDTQAINDALDEVLDIMYNKAYDSNKGIVRLRHALRCQKHGDIFSRRQDIEKAFKRGIERVRQTYYAESPGNREKDISLALLSSTQVQLDDNYLVSVRKHIDNLQGLENSLVREHGALRYAPFNLTLKNGSKALSPDSYLNLNYNIACDPNGHVNLAWHDILKEFGSKDASEADVFIARSQLTTPNCEAQWFLVSDLARGYAEQAQAIYEKAARRVKPNQKPQLSQSEAKLVSECLAGANRNINRAYARITPENVTVKANGAPAPAWSVPEAWQCVSTLPPHSQKAYLPGVNTPLTWAEASLWMATNRYINVLTRLESLRGGHVHHDPSAANPQTNFSQYIWAKPNTK
;
A
#
# COMPACT_ATOMS: atom_id res chain seq x y z
N MET A 1 -23.93 -20.41 -9.65
CA MET A 1 -25.08 -20.59 -10.57
C MET A 1 -24.81 -19.81 -11.85
N LYS A 2 -25.12 -20.37 -13.02
CA LYS A 2 -24.85 -19.76 -14.34
C LYS A 2 -25.94 -18.72 -14.66
N PHE A 3 -25.56 -17.49 -14.99
CA PHE A 3 -26.49 -16.49 -15.54
C PHE A 3 -26.31 -16.36 -17.05
N THR A 4 -27.39 -16.60 -17.77
CA THR A 4 -27.58 -16.27 -19.19
C THR A 4 -28.32 -14.94 -19.29
N SER A 5 -27.69 -13.98 -19.95
CA SER A 5 -28.19 -12.65 -20.33
C SER A 5 -29.03 -12.71 -21.60
N HIS A 6 -30.15 -11.97 -21.70
CA HIS A 6 -30.77 -11.53 -22.98
C HIS A 6 -31.65 -10.25 -22.83
N LEU A 7 -31.58 -9.40 -23.87
CA LEU A 7 -32.45 -8.29 -24.36
C LEU A 7 -32.28 -6.87 -23.73
N LEU A 8 -31.77 -5.81 -24.41
CA LEU A 8 -32.24 -4.97 -25.57
C LEU A 8 -33.54 -4.18 -25.27
N ALA A 9 -33.76 -2.87 -25.53
CA ALA A 9 -33.11 -1.83 -26.35
C ALA A 9 -33.69 -0.40 -26.08
N LEU A 10 -32.96 0.65 -26.52
CA LEU A 10 -33.38 1.99 -27.07
C LEU A 10 -34.27 2.95 -26.20
N ALA A 11 -34.18 4.30 -26.19
CA ALA A 11 -33.49 5.31 -27.01
C ALA A 11 -33.45 6.71 -26.33
N CYS A 12 -32.41 7.48 -26.64
CA CYS A 12 -32.26 8.94 -26.88
C CYS A 12 -33.25 9.98 -26.30
N PHE A 13 -32.76 11.04 -25.62
CA PHE A 13 -32.46 12.39 -26.18
C PHE A 13 -32.29 13.50 -25.10
N ILE A 14 -31.44 14.47 -25.48
CA ILE A 14 -31.32 15.88 -25.02
C ILE A 14 -30.41 16.19 -23.82
N SER A 15 -29.61 17.21 -24.08
CA SER A 15 -28.42 17.73 -23.44
C SER A 15 -28.64 19.13 -22.84
N LEU A 16 -27.71 19.50 -21.94
CA LEU A 16 -27.30 20.87 -21.51
C LEU A 16 -27.97 21.42 -20.21
N PRO A 17 -27.34 22.39 -19.50
CA PRO A 17 -26.21 22.19 -18.57
C PRO A 17 -26.34 23.06 -17.27
N LEU A 18 -25.24 23.16 -16.49
CA LEU A 18 -24.96 24.16 -15.43
C LEU A 18 -25.77 23.97 -14.12
N SER A 19 -25.31 24.24 -12.90
CA SER A 19 -24.11 24.87 -12.33
C SER A 19 -24.24 24.70 -10.80
N ALA A 20 -23.19 24.26 -10.10
CA ALA A 20 -22.51 25.00 -9.04
C ALA A 20 -23.16 25.01 -7.63
N TRP A 21 -22.28 25.25 -6.64
CA TRP A 21 -22.50 25.54 -5.21
C TRP A 21 -22.60 24.31 -4.29
N ALA A 22 -21.66 24.08 -3.36
CA ALA A 22 -21.07 24.87 -2.27
C ALA A 22 -21.64 24.39 -0.93
N ALA A 23 -20.73 24.21 0.04
CA ALA A 23 -20.99 23.75 1.39
C ALA A 23 -22.02 24.60 2.15
N PRO A 24 -22.59 24.09 3.25
CA PRO A 24 -23.06 24.95 4.32
C PRO A 24 -22.34 24.69 5.65
N SER A 25 -21.83 25.79 6.19
CA SER A 25 -21.44 26.03 7.56
C SER A 25 -22.65 26.16 8.51
N VAL A 26 -22.37 25.83 9.77
CA VAL A 26 -23.07 26.07 11.05
C VAL A 26 -23.83 27.41 11.16
N SER A 27 -25.12 27.42 11.57
CA SER A 27 -25.56 27.77 12.94
C SER A 27 -27.07 28.16 13.06
N ALA A 28 -27.66 27.68 14.17
CA ALA A 28 -28.61 28.36 15.08
C ALA A 28 -30.15 28.41 14.83
N LYS A 29 -30.82 27.72 15.78
CA LYS A 29 -32.03 28.09 16.54
C LYS A 29 -33.44 27.92 15.93
N GLY A 30 -34.13 26.92 16.50
CA GLY A 30 -35.38 27.14 17.22
C GLY A 30 -36.67 26.77 16.49
N ASN A 31 -37.31 25.66 16.90
CA ASN A 31 -38.72 25.63 17.27
C ASN A 31 -39.12 24.25 17.84
N VAL A 32 -39.81 24.29 18.98
CA VAL A 32 -40.50 23.18 19.66
C VAL A 32 -41.93 23.08 19.12
N PRO A 33 -42.49 21.88 18.93
CA PRO A 33 -43.66 21.49 19.73
C PRO A 33 -43.71 20.01 20.17
N THR A 34 -43.98 19.83 21.47
CA THR A 34 -44.81 18.85 22.22
C THR A 34 -44.81 17.33 21.93
N PRO A 35 -44.94 16.49 23.00
CA PRO A 35 -44.59 15.08 22.99
C PRO A 35 -45.79 14.16 22.72
N SER A 36 -45.60 13.14 21.89
CA SER A 36 -46.48 11.98 21.82
C SER A 36 -45.86 10.79 22.55
N SER A 37 -46.59 10.32 23.55
CA SER A 37 -46.32 9.17 24.41
C SER A 37 -46.19 7.85 23.64
N SER A 38 -45.08 7.13 23.85
CA SER A 38 -45.08 5.66 23.85
C SER A 38 -44.14 5.18 24.95
N THR A 39 -44.71 4.91 26.12
CA THR A 39 -44.05 4.22 27.23
C THR A 39 -43.80 2.77 26.85
N ALA A 40 -42.58 2.46 26.41
CA ALA A 40 -41.98 1.16 26.66
C ALA A 40 -41.14 1.32 27.93
N VAL A 41 -41.59 0.69 29.02
CA VAL A 41 -40.85 0.63 30.27
C VAL A 41 -39.62 -0.23 30.03
N SER A 42 -38.48 0.39 29.71
CA SER A 42 -37.18 -0.27 29.85
C SER A 42 -36.85 -0.31 31.34
N ALA A 43 -36.70 -1.51 31.89
CA ALA A 43 -36.11 -1.71 33.20
C ALA A 43 -34.77 -0.95 33.28
N PRO A 44 -34.38 -0.41 34.45
CA PRO A 44 -33.11 0.26 34.61
C PRO A 44 -32.01 -0.80 34.44
N GLN A 45 -31.41 -0.89 33.25
CA GLN A 45 -30.10 -1.52 33.10
C GLN A 45 -29.18 -0.73 34.02
N THR A 46 -28.78 -1.32 35.14
CA THR A 46 -27.67 -0.82 35.94
C THR A 46 -26.47 -0.77 35.01
N ALA A 47 -26.15 0.42 34.51
CA ALA A 47 -25.02 0.64 33.64
C ALA A 47 -23.76 0.21 34.40
N LEU A 48 -23.18 -0.92 34.00
CA LEU A 48 -21.91 -1.39 34.56
C LEU A 48 -20.85 -0.31 34.35
N SER A 49 -20.02 -0.08 35.37
CA SER A 49 -18.86 0.78 35.25
C SER A 49 -17.85 0.22 34.24
N ALA A 50 -17.01 1.09 33.68
CA ALA A 50 -15.92 0.69 32.78
C ALA A 50 -15.00 -0.39 33.39
N VAL A 51 -14.79 -0.33 34.71
CA VAL A 51 -13.97 -1.29 35.46
C VAL A 51 -14.65 -2.66 35.52
N GLU A 52 -15.96 -2.70 35.74
CA GLU A 52 -16.74 -3.94 35.78
C GLU A 52 -16.80 -4.61 34.39
N VAL A 53 -17.04 -3.83 33.33
CA VAL A 53 -17.02 -4.33 31.95
C VAL A 53 -15.65 -4.91 31.61
N ASN A 54 -14.57 -4.17 31.86
CA ASN A 54 -13.21 -4.64 31.59
C ASN A 54 -12.87 -5.93 32.36
N LYS A 55 -13.27 -6.02 33.64
CA LYS A 55 -13.06 -7.22 34.46
C LYS A 55 -13.83 -8.42 33.91
N PHE A 56 -15.10 -8.23 33.55
CA PHE A 56 -15.92 -9.29 32.96
C PHE A 56 -15.37 -9.78 31.62
N VAL A 57 -14.90 -8.87 30.77
CA VAL A 57 -14.26 -9.22 29.49
C VAL A 57 -12.95 -9.98 29.71
N ALA A 58 -12.12 -9.56 30.67
CA ALA A 58 -10.89 -10.30 31.02
C ALA A 58 -11.18 -11.74 31.47
N GLN A 59 -12.22 -11.93 32.30
CA GLN A 59 -12.68 -13.26 32.73
C GLN A 59 -13.21 -14.09 31.54
N SER A 60 -13.97 -13.45 30.64
CA SER A 60 -14.50 -14.09 29.43
C SER A 60 -13.38 -14.54 28.49
N ILE A 61 -12.34 -13.72 28.30
CA ILE A 61 -11.13 -14.07 27.54
C ILE A 61 -10.42 -15.27 28.17
N ALA A 62 -10.25 -15.29 29.50
CA ALA A 62 -9.62 -16.42 30.19
C ALA A 62 -10.41 -17.73 30.00
N LYS A 63 -11.74 -17.65 30.10
CA LYS A 63 -12.64 -18.79 29.84
C LYS A 63 -12.52 -19.29 28.40
N LEU A 64 -12.55 -18.40 27.42
CA LEU A 64 -12.42 -18.75 26.00
C LEU A 64 -11.05 -19.36 25.66
N LYS A 65 -9.97 -18.87 26.26
CA LYS A 65 -8.63 -19.47 26.11
C LYS A 65 -8.59 -20.90 26.68
N ALA A 66 -9.23 -21.14 27.82
CA ALA A 66 -9.34 -22.50 28.38
C ALA A 66 -10.11 -23.43 27.42
N MET A 67 -11.26 -22.97 26.90
CA MET A 67 -12.04 -23.71 25.91
C MET A 67 -11.23 -24.05 24.66
N GLN A 68 -10.50 -23.07 24.11
CA GLN A 68 -9.66 -23.27 22.93
C GLN A 68 -8.56 -24.30 23.19
N LYS A 69 -7.92 -24.26 24.37
CA LYS A 69 -6.91 -25.24 24.79
C LYS A 69 -7.49 -26.65 24.96
N GLU A 70 -8.72 -26.75 25.44
CA GLU A 70 -9.45 -28.02 25.62
C GLU A 70 -10.01 -28.58 24.30
N GLY A 71 -10.01 -27.80 23.21
CA GLY A 71 -10.74 -28.15 21.99
C GLY A 71 -12.26 -28.20 22.20
N ARG A 72 -12.77 -27.53 23.25
CA ARG A 72 -14.18 -27.56 23.65
C ARG A 72 -14.97 -26.49 22.91
N ASN A 73 -16.10 -26.86 22.32
CA ASN A 73 -17.07 -25.90 21.77
C ASN A 73 -18.09 -25.43 22.83
N PHE A 74 -18.88 -24.40 22.52
CA PHE A 74 -19.94 -23.89 23.39
C PHE A 74 -21.01 -24.95 23.69
N GLN A 75 -21.51 -24.95 24.92
CA GLN A 75 -22.54 -25.88 25.41
C GLN A 75 -23.63 -25.11 26.17
N ILE A 76 -24.75 -25.78 26.44
CA ILE A 76 -25.86 -25.18 27.21
C ILE A 76 -25.44 -24.66 28.59
N SER A 77 -24.42 -25.25 29.21
CA SER A 77 -23.85 -24.78 30.48
C SER A 77 -23.18 -23.40 30.39
N ASP A 78 -22.84 -22.95 29.18
CA ASP A 78 -22.29 -21.62 28.92
C ASP A 78 -23.39 -20.54 28.76
N ALA A 79 -24.66 -20.94 28.64
CA ALA A 79 -25.78 -20.03 28.32
C ALA A 79 -25.91 -18.84 29.29
N PRO A 80 -25.85 -19.01 30.64
CA PRO A 80 -25.97 -17.86 31.56
C PRO A 80 -24.84 -16.83 31.38
N TRP A 81 -23.62 -17.30 31.10
CA TRP A 81 -22.47 -16.43 30.85
C TRP A 81 -22.60 -15.70 29.50
N ILE A 82 -23.09 -16.39 28.46
CA ILE A 82 -23.31 -15.79 27.14
C ILE A 82 -24.45 -14.78 27.18
N GLU A 83 -25.51 -15.05 27.94
CA GLU A 83 -26.61 -14.09 28.13
C GLU A 83 -26.09 -12.80 28.80
N GLN A 84 -25.27 -12.93 29.84
CA GLN A 84 -24.63 -11.78 30.47
C GLN A 84 -23.73 -11.03 29.47
N LEU A 85 -22.93 -11.74 28.67
CA LEU A 85 -22.10 -11.13 27.63
C LEU A 85 -22.95 -10.39 26.59
N SER A 86 -24.07 -10.98 26.17
CA SER A 86 -25.02 -10.39 25.23
C SER A 86 -25.70 -9.14 25.80
N GLN A 87 -26.02 -9.11 27.10
CA GLN A 87 -26.59 -7.93 27.75
C GLN A 87 -25.59 -6.76 27.83
N ILE A 88 -24.29 -7.07 27.96
CA ILE A 88 -23.23 -6.06 28.12
C ILE A 88 -22.74 -5.54 26.76
N LEU A 89 -22.54 -6.45 25.79
CA LEU A 89 -21.86 -6.15 24.53
C LEU A 89 -22.67 -6.49 23.29
N GLY A 90 -23.81 -7.17 23.41
CA GLY A 90 -24.58 -7.68 22.27
C GLY A 90 -25.56 -6.67 21.69
N THR A 91 -26.19 -7.08 20.59
CA THR A 91 -27.34 -6.41 19.98
C THR A 91 -28.31 -7.45 19.44
N ASP A 92 -29.60 -7.16 19.42
CA ASP A 92 -30.61 -8.10 18.93
C ASP A 92 -30.60 -8.19 17.41
N SER A 93 -30.30 -7.09 16.71
CA SER A 93 -30.37 -7.04 15.26
C SER A 93 -29.69 -5.81 14.67
N ILE A 94 -29.27 -5.91 13.41
CA ILE A 94 -28.77 -4.80 12.59
C ILE A 94 -29.45 -4.78 11.23
N GLU A 95 -29.40 -3.64 10.54
CA GLU A 95 -29.80 -3.51 9.14
C GLU A 95 -28.56 -3.51 8.24
N VAL A 96 -28.55 -4.39 7.23
CA VAL A 96 -27.45 -4.49 6.25
C VAL A 96 -27.98 -4.37 4.82
N PRO A 97 -27.19 -3.85 3.87
CA PRO A 97 -27.56 -3.81 2.46
C PRO A 97 -27.89 -5.19 1.90
N ASP A 98 -28.93 -5.29 1.08
CA ASP A 98 -29.22 -6.47 0.28
C ASP A 98 -28.39 -6.43 -1.00
N LEU A 99 -27.36 -7.27 -1.06
CA LEU A 99 -26.43 -7.38 -2.19
C LEU A 99 -27.11 -7.74 -3.51
N ASN A 100 -28.26 -8.40 -3.47
CA ASN A 100 -29.00 -8.79 -4.67
C ASN A 100 -29.97 -7.69 -5.15
N ASN A 101 -30.19 -6.66 -4.33
CA ASN A 101 -31.27 -5.70 -4.55
C ASN A 101 -30.96 -4.31 -3.95
N LEU A 102 -29.78 -3.78 -4.24
CA LEU A 102 -29.39 -2.43 -3.82
C LEU A 102 -30.37 -1.38 -4.36
N PRO A 103 -30.78 -0.37 -3.56
CA PRO A 103 -30.26 0.01 -2.24
C PRO A 103 -31.04 -0.55 -1.04
N GLN A 104 -31.85 -1.60 -1.22
CA GLN A 104 -32.66 -2.15 -0.13
C GLN A 104 -31.77 -2.66 1.01
N LYS A 105 -32.31 -2.64 2.23
CA LYS A 105 -31.68 -3.23 3.42
C LYS A 105 -32.59 -4.30 3.99
N HIS A 106 -31.99 -5.29 4.64
CA HIS A 106 -32.71 -6.29 5.40
C HIS A 106 -32.20 -6.36 6.84
N LYS A 107 -33.06 -6.84 7.74
CA LYS A 107 -32.77 -6.96 9.17
C LYS A 107 -32.18 -8.34 9.45
N VAL A 108 -31.05 -8.40 10.16
CA VAL A 108 -30.34 -9.64 10.51
C VAL A 108 -30.40 -9.87 12.01
N ASP A 109 -30.74 -11.10 12.43
CA ASP A 109 -30.80 -11.50 13.85
C ASP A 109 -29.40 -11.68 14.45
N CYS A 110 -29.01 -10.75 15.30
CA CYS A 110 -27.68 -10.62 15.87
C CYS A 110 -27.56 -11.13 17.31
N ARG A 111 -28.66 -11.60 17.91
CA ARG A 111 -28.68 -12.10 19.29
C ARG A 111 -27.56 -13.10 19.50
N LEU A 112 -26.74 -12.88 20.53
CA LEU A 112 -25.63 -13.74 20.87
C LEU A 112 -26.13 -14.87 21.78
N THR A 113 -26.24 -16.09 21.24
CA THR A 113 -26.65 -17.29 21.99
C THR A 113 -25.61 -18.38 21.90
N TRP A 114 -25.66 -19.34 22.84
CA TRP A 114 -24.72 -20.46 22.85
C TRP A 114 -24.91 -21.37 21.63
N GLU A 115 -26.14 -21.54 21.14
CA GLU A 115 -26.44 -22.33 19.95
C GLU A 115 -25.80 -21.73 18.71
N LYS A 116 -25.96 -20.41 18.51
CA LYS A 116 -25.35 -19.71 17.36
C LYS A 116 -23.83 -19.81 17.43
N LEU A 117 -23.24 -19.52 18.59
CA LEU A 117 -21.80 -19.62 18.80
C LEU A 117 -21.27 -21.04 18.59
N ALA A 118 -22.02 -22.07 18.98
CA ALA A 118 -21.65 -23.48 18.76
C ALA A 118 -21.73 -23.89 17.28
N GLN A 119 -22.67 -23.31 16.52
CA GLN A 119 -22.87 -23.58 15.09
C GLN A 119 -21.91 -22.78 14.19
N THR A 120 -21.43 -21.63 14.66
CA THR A 120 -20.45 -20.82 13.93
C THR A 120 -19.12 -21.57 13.82
N GLU A 121 -18.62 -21.69 12.59
CA GLU A 121 -17.30 -22.25 12.33
C GLU A 121 -16.23 -21.46 13.11
N ASN A 122 -15.47 -22.15 13.95
CA ASN A 122 -14.48 -21.55 14.85
C ASN A 122 -15.06 -20.50 15.81
N GLY A 123 -16.33 -20.63 16.23
CA GLY A 123 -17.01 -19.65 17.07
C GLY A 123 -16.26 -19.24 18.34
N VAL A 124 -15.56 -20.18 19.00
CA VAL A 124 -14.72 -19.88 20.18
C VAL A 124 -13.60 -18.90 19.82
N SER A 125 -12.90 -19.15 18.72
CA SER A 125 -11.81 -18.28 18.24
C SER A 125 -12.34 -16.93 17.77
N VAL A 126 -13.48 -16.88 17.08
CA VAL A 126 -14.09 -15.61 16.63
C VAL A 126 -14.44 -14.72 17.81
N LEU A 127 -15.11 -15.27 18.84
CA LEU A 127 -15.47 -14.51 20.03
C LEU A 127 -14.23 -14.10 20.83
N LEU A 128 -13.26 -15.01 21.00
CA LEU A 128 -12.01 -14.73 21.69
C LEU A 128 -11.26 -13.58 21.03
N ASN A 129 -11.06 -13.64 19.71
CA ASN A 129 -10.33 -12.64 18.96
C ASN A 129 -11.03 -11.27 19.02
N THR A 130 -12.36 -11.25 18.95
CA THR A 130 -13.15 -10.02 19.09
C THR A 130 -12.92 -9.36 20.46
N LEU A 131 -13.08 -10.13 21.54
CA LEU A 131 -12.91 -9.60 22.90
C LEU A 131 -11.46 -9.18 23.20
N VAL A 132 -10.47 -9.96 22.73
CA VAL A 132 -9.04 -9.62 22.87
C VAL A 132 -8.71 -8.32 22.12
N THR A 133 -9.26 -8.14 20.91
CA THR A 133 -9.06 -6.93 20.12
C THR A 133 -9.66 -5.70 20.81
N MET A 134 -10.93 -5.77 21.24
CA MET A 134 -11.60 -4.66 21.92
C MET A 134 -10.90 -4.30 23.24
N GLN A 135 -10.46 -5.29 24.02
CA GLN A 135 -9.70 -5.06 25.24
C GLN A 135 -8.34 -4.42 24.96
N ALA A 136 -7.62 -4.89 23.94
CA ALA A 136 -6.33 -4.31 23.55
C ALA A 136 -6.48 -2.86 23.09
N ALA A 137 -7.49 -2.58 22.27
CA ALA A 137 -7.85 -1.25 21.80
C ALA A 137 -8.16 -0.29 22.98
N THR A 138 -8.91 -0.78 23.97
CA THR A 138 -9.27 0.00 25.17
C THR A 138 -8.05 0.35 26.03
N ASN A 139 -7.06 -0.54 26.08
CA ASN A 139 -5.88 -0.38 26.93
C ASN A 139 -4.67 0.22 26.21
N LEU A 140 -4.75 0.43 24.88
CA LEU A 140 -3.63 0.92 24.12
C LEU A 140 -3.39 2.40 24.44
N THR A 141 -2.13 2.72 24.76
CA THR A 141 -1.69 4.08 25.06
C THR A 141 -0.53 4.45 24.15
N TYR A 142 -0.37 5.75 23.90
CA TYR A 142 0.70 6.31 23.09
C TYR A 142 1.21 7.62 23.70
N GLN A 143 2.40 8.04 23.27
CA GLN A 143 2.89 9.40 23.49
C GLN A 143 2.59 10.25 22.26
N THR A 144 2.35 11.55 22.44
CA THR A 144 2.20 12.47 21.30
C THR A 144 3.52 13.16 21.04
N PHE A 145 4.06 12.99 19.84
CA PHE A 145 5.14 13.84 19.33
C PHE A 145 4.55 15.13 18.76
N VAL A 146 5.03 16.27 19.24
CA VAL A 146 4.58 17.60 18.81
C VAL A 146 5.61 18.21 17.86
N GLY A 147 5.25 18.27 16.58
CA GLY A 147 6.00 18.98 15.54
C GLY A 147 5.68 20.48 15.50
N PRO A 148 6.28 21.24 14.57
CA PRO A 148 6.01 22.68 14.44
C PRO A 148 4.55 23.02 14.13
N ASP A 149 3.87 22.17 13.35
CA ASP A 149 2.53 22.39 12.82
C ASP A 149 1.77 21.07 12.60
N TYR A 150 2.15 20.03 13.36
CA TYR A 150 1.49 18.73 13.33
C TYR A 150 1.74 17.99 14.65
N GLU A 151 0.84 17.07 14.98
CA GLU A 151 0.98 16.14 16.09
C GLU A 151 0.88 14.71 15.56
N VAL A 152 1.60 13.80 16.20
CA VAL A 152 1.65 12.39 15.81
C VAL A 152 1.62 11.48 17.04
N PRO A 153 0.69 10.52 17.12
CA PRO A 153 0.71 9.47 18.13
C PRO A 153 1.86 8.50 17.85
N VAL A 154 2.66 8.21 18.88
CA VAL A 154 3.81 7.31 18.84
C VAL A 154 3.65 6.22 19.90
N TYR A 155 3.56 4.99 19.45
CA TYR A 155 3.32 3.83 20.31
C TYR A 155 4.61 3.20 20.88
N ASN A 156 5.76 3.56 20.31
CA ASN A 156 7.07 3.05 20.71
C ASN A 156 7.85 4.15 21.46
N LYS A 157 8.18 3.92 22.75
CA LYS A 157 8.75 4.95 23.63
C LYS A 157 10.20 5.26 23.26
N ALA A 158 10.96 4.25 22.86
CA ALA A 158 12.32 4.41 22.37
C ALA A 158 12.38 5.21 21.06
N ILE A 159 11.41 5.05 20.15
CA ILE A 159 11.32 5.86 18.92
C ILE A 159 11.06 7.33 19.25
N VAL A 160 10.01 7.64 20.03
CA VAL A 160 9.66 9.05 20.31
C VAL A 160 10.78 9.80 21.04
N ALA A 161 11.58 9.10 21.86
CA ALA A 161 12.72 9.68 22.56
C ALA A 161 13.84 10.20 21.62
N LEU A 162 13.90 9.69 20.38
CA LEU A 162 14.86 10.13 19.36
C LEU A 162 14.25 11.03 18.27
N MET A 163 12.93 11.23 18.29
CA MET A 163 12.27 12.05 17.28
C MET A 163 12.63 13.53 17.43
N GLN A 164 12.79 14.24 16.32
CA GLN A 164 13.14 15.66 16.29
C GLN A 164 12.27 16.44 15.32
N THR A 165 11.99 17.70 15.63
CA THR A 165 11.24 18.60 14.74
C THR A 165 12.05 18.97 13.50
N GLN A 166 13.38 18.95 13.62
CA GLN A 166 14.33 19.12 12.53
C GLN A 166 15.51 18.17 12.73
N TYR A 167 15.75 17.31 11.75
CA TYR A 167 16.89 16.40 11.79
C TYR A 167 18.14 17.00 11.15
N SER A 168 19.29 16.72 11.77
CA SER A 168 20.58 16.59 11.09
C SER A 168 20.78 15.18 10.54
N SER A 169 21.75 15.00 9.64
CA SER A 169 22.17 13.68 9.15
C SER A 169 22.51 12.72 10.30
N THR A 170 23.20 13.23 11.33
CA THR A 170 23.62 12.46 12.51
C THR A 170 22.43 12.03 13.37
N SER A 171 21.50 12.94 13.65
CA SER A 171 20.32 12.61 14.47
C SER A 171 19.38 11.62 13.78
N LEU A 172 19.18 11.75 12.47
CA LEU A 172 18.34 10.81 11.72
C LEU A 172 19.02 9.44 11.59
N THR A 173 20.35 9.42 11.43
CA THR A 173 21.14 8.19 11.48
C THR A 173 20.96 7.45 12.80
N LYS A 174 20.98 8.16 13.94
CA LYS A 174 20.72 7.54 15.26
C LYS A 174 19.33 6.89 15.36
N LEU A 175 18.30 7.55 14.83
CA LEU A 175 16.94 7.00 14.82
C LEU A 175 16.84 5.75 13.91
N ARG A 176 17.48 5.81 12.74
CA ARG A 176 17.60 4.64 11.84
C ARG A 176 18.32 3.49 12.50
N ASP A 177 19.46 3.74 13.13
CA ASP A 177 20.30 2.72 13.74
C ASP A 177 19.62 2.08 14.95
N LEU A 178 18.80 2.83 15.71
CA LEU A 178 17.91 2.26 16.72
C LEU A 178 16.92 1.27 16.09
N ALA A 179 16.19 1.69 15.05
CA ALA A 179 15.22 0.82 14.38
C ALA A 179 15.91 -0.43 13.77
N LEU A 180 17.10 -0.26 13.19
CA LEU A 180 17.91 -1.36 12.68
C LEU A 180 18.35 -2.32 13.79
N HIS A 181 18.82 -1.81 14.93
CA HIS A 181 19.23 -2.63 16.08
C HIS A 181 18.10 -3.53 16.56
N HIS A 182 16.86 -3.01 16.52
CA HIS A 182 15.65 -3.75 16.87
C HIS A 182 15.01 -4.54 15.72
N ARG A 183 15.72 -4.68 14.59
CA ARG A 183 15.31 -5.49 13.42
C ARG A 183 13.98 -5.06 12.78
N VAL A 184 13.73 -3.74 12.75
CA VAL A 184 12.56 -3.16 12.07
C VAL A 184 12.58 -3.41 10.55
N PHE A 185 13.77 -3.51 9.95
CA PHE A 185 13.95 -3.66 8.49
C PHE A 185 14.28 -5.12 8.12
N ARG A 186 13.41 -6.06 8.50
CA ARG A 186 13.70 -7.49 8.34
C ARG A 186 13.27 -7.97 6.96
N ILE A 187 14.12 -8.74 6.29
CA ILE A 187 13.74 -9.41 5.05
C ILE A 187 13.67 -10.91 5.30
N ASN A 188 12.52 -11.52 5.00
CA ASN A 188 12.38 -12.96 5.02
C ASN A 188 12.62 -13.48 3.60
N LEU A 189 13.87 -13.86 3.35
CA LEU A 189 14.37 -14.27 2.05
C LEU A 189 14.19 -15.78 1.84
N ASN A 190 13.61 -16.16 0.70
CA ASN A 190 13.66 -17.53 0.23
C ASN A 190 14.95 -17.78 -0.55
N GLU A 191 15.93 -18.37 0.12
CA GLU A 191 17.26 -18.65 -0.48
C GLU A 191 17.19 -19.46 -1.78
N LYS A 192 16.14 -20.27 -2.02
CA LYS A 192 16.03 -21.10 -3.22
C LYS A 192 15.70 -20.31 -4.47
N ASN A 193 14.95 -19.23 -4.34
CA ASN A 193 14.46 -18.45 -5.49
C ASN A 193 14.79 -16.95 -5.40
N GLY A 194 15.39 -16.49 -4.30
CA GLY A 194 15.73 -15.08 -4.06
C GLY A 194 14.52 -14.20 -3.74
N LEU A 195 13.31 -14.74 -3.69
CA LEU A 195 12.11 -13.92 -3.44
C LEU A 195 11.98 -13.61 -1.96
N ILE A 196 11.50 -12.41 -1.65
CA ILE A 196 11.17 -11.99 -0.28
C ILE A 196 9.69 -12.26 -0.03
N THR A 197 9.35 -12.72 1.17
CA THR A 197 7.94 -12.86 1.55
C THR A 197 7.27 -11.50 1.68
N THR A 198 6.03 -11.39 1.21
CA THR A 198 5.23 -10.16 1.25
C THR A 198 5.00 -9.68 2.68
N SER A 199 4.79 -10.64 3.60
CA SER A 199 4.46 -10.41 5.00
C SER A 199 4.95 -11.61 5.83
N ASP A 200 5.60 -11.38 6.97
CA ASP A 200 6.06 -12.44 7.89
C ASP A 200 4.92 -12.91 8.82
N ILE A 201 3.77 -13.20 8.22
CA ILE A 201 2.58 -13.66 8.94
C ILE A 201 2.41 -15.18 8.79
N PRO A 202 1.94 -15.88 9.83
CA PRO A 202 1.68 -17.32 9.73
C PRO A 202 0.63 -17.64 8.65
N GLU A 203 0.82 -18.74 7.93
CA GLU A 203 -0.10 -19.20 6.87
C GLU A 203 -1.53 -19.40 7.38
N GLY A 204 -1.68 -19.90 8.61
CA GLY A 204 -2.98 -20.07 9.25
C GLY A 204 -3.67 -18.77 9.67
N GLU A 205 -2.96 -17.62 9.68
CA GLU A 205 -3.56 -16.32 10.00
C GLU A 205 -4.11 -15.62 8.75
N ASN A 206 -3.29 -15.53 7.69
CA ASN A 206 -3.73 -15.03 6.40
C ASN A 206 -2.94 -15.76 5.29
N PRO A 207 -3.58 -16.74 4.62
CA PRO A 207 -2.93 -17.54 3.58
C PRO A 207 -2.62 -16.73 2.33
N GLU A 208 -3.36 -15.64 2.07
CA GLU A 208 -3.18 -14.83 0.87
C GLU A 208 -1.81 -14.15 0.87
N MET A 209 -1.46 -13.50 1.97
CA MET A 209 -0.22 -12.73 2.11
C MET A 209 1.01 -13.60 2.41
N SER A 210 0.81 -14.84 2.86
CA SER A 210 1.89 -15.77 3.22
C SER A 210 2.24 -16.76 2.10
N SER A 211 1.27 -17.18 1.28
CA SER A 211 1.48 -18.19 0.24
C SER A 211 1.81 -17.61 -1.15
N ARG A 212 1.48 -16.32 -1.38
CA ARG A 212 1.64 -15.65 -2.67
C ARG A 212 2.78 -14.63 -2.64
N THR A 213 3.31 -14.35 -3.83
CA THR A 213 4.30 -13.29 -4.05
C THR A 213 3.77 -12.29 -5.07
N TRP A 214 3.94 -11.01 -4.75
CA TRP A 214 3.64 -9.88 -5.63
C TRP A 214 4.91 -9.40 -6.30
N VAL A 215 4.80 -9.10 -7.59
CA VAL A 215 5.91 -8.49 -8.34
C VAL A 215 6.29 -7.14 -7.72
N THR A 216 5.32 -6.27 -7.44
CA THR A 216 5.56 -4.94 -6.86
C THR A 216 6.36 -5.01 -5.56
N ASP A 217 5.90 -5.83 -4.62
CA ASP A 217 6.54 -6.04 -3.31
C ASP A 217 7.95 -6.61 -3.47
N THR A 218 8.15 -7.56 -4.38
CA THR A 218 9.48 -8.09 -4.71
C THR A 218 10.42 -6.98 -5.18
N ILE A 219 9.97 -6.07 -6.06
CA ILE A 219 10.82 -5.00 -6.57
C ILE A 219 11.10 -3.93 -5.50
N HIS A 220 10.09 -3.53 -4.72
CA HIS A 220 10.28 -2.54 -3.66
C HIS A 220 11.18 -3.07 -2.54
N ALA A 221 10.97 -4.32 -2.10
CA ALA A 221 11.82 -4.98 -1.11
C ALA A 221 13.22 -5.27 -1.65
N GLY A 222 13.33 -5.54 -2.95
CA GLY A 222 14.59 -5.79 -3.64
C GLY A 222 15.61 -4.66 -3.51
N LEU A 223 15.16 -3.42 -3.32
CA LEU A 223 16.08 -2.30 -3.07
C LEU A 223 16.81 -2.43 -1.73
N LEU A 224 16.10 -2.85 -0.67
CA LEU A 224 16.71 -3.22 0.61
C LEU A 224 17.59 -4.47 0.45
N GLU A 225 17.14 -5.45 -0.32
CA GLU A 225 17.89 -6.68 -0.60
C GLU A 225 19.24 -6.39 -1.28
N THR A 226 19.31 -5.43 -2.20
CA THR A 226 20.57 -5.08 -2.89
C THR A 226 21.65 -4.56 -1.96
N GLU A 227 21.30 -4.04 -0.79
CA GLU A 227 22.25 -3.56 0.21
C GLU A 227 22.73 -4.69 1.15
N VAL A 228 21.92 -5.74 1.31
CA VAL A 228 22.14 -6.80 2.30
C VAL A 228 22.67 -8.08 1.66
N ASN A 229 22.08 -8.48 0.55
CA ASN A 229 22.43 -9.66 -0.22
C ASN A 229 22.24 -9.41 -1.73
N PRO A 230 23.20 -8.72 -2.39
CA PRO A 230 23.21 -8.47 -3.83
C PRO A 230 22.97 -9.72 -4.69
N GLN A 231 23.46 -10.88 -4.26
CA GLN A 231 23.32 -12.13 -5.00
C GLN A 231 21.89 -12.66 -4.96
N ALA A 232 21.21 -12.53 -3.82
CA ALA A 232 19.82 -12.92 -3.67
C ALA A 232 18.90 -12.05 -4.54
N TRP A 233 19.19 -10.74 -4.65
CA TRP A 233 18.49 -9.87 -5.58
C TRP A 233 18.64 -10.32 -7.04
N THR A 234 19.87 -10.63 -7.47
CA THR A 234 20.12 -11.19 -8.82
C THR A 234 19.34 -12.49 -9.03
N LYS A 235 19.20 -13.32 -7.98
CA LYS A 235 18.41 -14.54 -8.01
C LYS A 235 16.91 -14.26 -8.12
N ALA A 236 16.40 -13.28 -7.38
CA ALA A 236 15.01 -12.82 -7.43
C ALA A 236 14.63 -12.40 -8.86
N LEU A 237 15.47 -11.58 -9.49
CA LEU A 237 15.25 -11.14 -10.88
C LEU A 237 15.25 -12.31 -11.86
N ASN A 238 16.17 -13.27 -11.72
CA ASN A 238 16.15 -14.48 -12.54
C ASN A 238 14.90 -15.33 -12.31
N THR A 239 14.36 -15.36 -11.10
CA THR A 239 13.09 -16.03 -10.78
C THR A 239 11.90 -15.32 -11.42
N LEU A 240 11.83 -13.98 -11.33
CA LEU A 240 10.79 -13.19 -12.01
C LEU A 240 10.86 -13.39 -13.54
N ALA A 241 12.05 -13.46 -14.13
CA ALA A 241 12.22 -13.78 -15.54
C ALA A 241 11.65 -15.16 -15.92
N LYS A 242 11.85 -16.18 -15.07
CA LYS A 242 11.24 -17.51 -15.26
C LYS A 242 9.72 -17.45 -15.17
N PHE A 243 9.17 -16.68 -14.23
CA PHE A 243 7.72 -16.46 -14.12
C PHE A 243 7.15 -15.85 -15.41
N TYR A 244 7.71 -14.73 -15.88
CA TYR A 244 7.27 -14.04 -17.10
C TYR A 244 7.44 -14.85 -18.39
N THR A 245 8.29 -15.87 -18.38
CA THR A 245 8.53 -16.76 -19.52
C THR A 245 7.90 -18.13 -19.36
N SER A 246 7.09 -18.33 -18.30
CA SER A 246 6.29 -19.54 -18.16
C SER A 246 5.34 -19.69 -19.35
N PRO A 247 4.94 -20.92 -19.73
CA PRO A 247 4.04 -21.12 -20.88
C PRO A 247 2.71 -20.38 -20.77
N VAL A 248 2.22 -20.14 -19.55
CA VAL A 248 0.97 -19.42 -19.29
C VAL A 248 1.16 -17.91 -19.50
N GLU A 249 2.19 -17.32 -18.88
CA GLU A 249 2.48 -15.89 -19.05
C GLU A 249 2.89 -15.56 -20.48
N GLN A 250 3.67 -16.42 -21.14
CA GLN A 250 4.03 -16.23 -22.54
C GLN A 250 2.80 -16.18 -23.45
N LYS A 251 1.79 -17.03 -23.22
CA LYS A 251 0.52 -16.98 -23.96
C LYS A 251 -0.25 -15.68 -23.68
N ALA A 252 -0.23 -15.19 -22.45
CA ALA A 252 -0.85 -13.92 -22.09
C ALA A 252 -0.17 -12.74 -22.81
N PHE A 253 1.17 -12.72 -22.82
CA PHE A 253 1.95 -11.76 -23.61
C PHE A 253 1.62 -11.84 -25.09
N ASP A 254 1.67 -13.04 -25.69
CA ASP A 254 1.36 -13.23 -27.11
C ASP A 254 -0.05 -12.74 -27.46
N LYS A 255 -1.04 -13.04 -26.62
CA LYS A 255 -2.44 -12.61 -26.83
C LYS A 255 -2.54 -11.08 -26.83
N ALA A 256 -1.96 -10.42 -25.84
CA ALA A 256 -2.03 -8.96 -25.73
C ALA A 256 -1.18 -8.23 -26.79
N ILE A 257 -0.03 -8.78 -27.19
CA ILE A 257 0.83 -8.21 -28.23
C ILE A 257 0.16 -8.33 -29.59
N ASN A 258 -0.39 -9.51 -29.93
CA ASN A 258 -1.02 -9.76 -31.24
C ASN A 258 -2.43 -9.17 -31.35
N ASN A 259 -3.14 -9.03 -30.22
CA ASN A 259 -4.46 -8.45 -30.16
C ASN A 259 -4.58 -7.52 -28.94
N PRO A 260 -4.06 -6.28 -29.01
CA PRO A 260 -4.06 -5.35 -27.88
C PRO A 260 -5.47 -4.97 -27.40
N LYS A 261 -6.49 -5.09 -28.25
CA LYS A 261 -7.90 -4.92 -27.85
C LYS A 261 -8.33 -5.92 -26.78
N SER A 262 -7.77 -7.13 -26.76
CA SER A 262 -8.08 -8.12 -25.73
C SER A 262 -7.79 -7.61 -24.32
N TYR A 263 -6.67 -6.91 -24.14
CA TYR A 263 -6.35 -6.25 -22.88
C TYR A 263 -7.20 -5.01 -22.65
N ARG A 264 -7.31 -4.13 -23.65
CA ARG A 264 -7.94 -2.82 -23.50
C ARG A 264 -9.45 -2.90 -23.27
N GLU A 265 -10.13 -3.76 -24.01
CA GLU A 265 -11.59 -3.88 -24.04
C GLU A 265 -12.10 -5.10 -23.25
N GLY A 266 -11.22 -6.06 -22.92
CA GLY A 266 -11.59 -7.25 -22.16
C GLY A 266 -11.76 -7.03 -20.66
N GLY A 267 -12.15 -8.08 -19.94
CA GLY A 267 -12.42 -8.02 -18.50
C GLY A 267 -11.17 -7.93 -17.60
N PRO A 268 -11.34 -7.77 -16.28
CA PRO A 268 -10.25 -7.62 -15.32
C PRO A 268 -9.20 -8.75 -15.34
N ILE A 269 -9.59 -9.97 -15.71
CA ILE A 269 -8.69 -11.13 -15.78
C ILE A 269 -7.73 -11.12 -16.99
N GLU A 270 -7.92 -10.20 -17.93
CA GLU A 270 -7.07 -10.09 -19.12
C GLU A 270 -5.71 -9.46 -18.79
N GLY A 271 -4.67 -9.94 -19.47
CA GLY A 271 -3.29 -9.49 -19.28
C GLY A 271 -2.37 -10.50 -18.58
N VAL A 272 -1.23 -9.98 -18.15
CA VAL A 272 -0.14 -10.74 -17.51
C VAL A 272 -0.37 -10.72 -16.00
N ALA A 273 -0.11 -11.84 -15.33
CA ALA A 273 -0.31 -11.91 -13.89
C ALA A 273 0.83 -11.17 -13.17
N HIS A 274 0.50 -10.51 -12.06
CA HIS A 274 1.46 -9.85 -11.17
C HIS A 274 1.59 -10.55 -9.81
N ILE A 275 0.79 -11.60 -9.59
CA ILE A 275 0.78 -12.44 -8.40
C ILE A 275 0.95 -13.90 -8.80
N PHE A 276 1.79 -14.61 -8.05
CA PHE A 276 2.09 -16.01 -8.32
C PHE A 276 2.50 -16.75 -7.05
N TYR A 277 2.47 -18.07 -7.12
CA TYR A 277 2.98 -18.93 -6.06
C TYR A 277 4.50 -19.07 -6.20
N PRO A 278 5.32 -18.68 -5.21
CA PRO A 278 6.78 -18.63 -5.34
C PRO A 278 7.46 -19.99 -5.55
N ASN A 279 6.79 -21.09 -5.17
CA ASN A 279 7.33 -22.44 -5.31
C ASN A 279 7.13 -23.04 -6.70
N THR A 280 6.03 -22.69 -7.37
CA THR A 280 5.67 -23.25 -8.69
C THR A 280 5.86 -22.24 -9.82
N LEU A 281 5.91 -20.94 -9.48
CA LEU A 281 5.86 -19.82 -10.41
C LEU A 281 4.60 -19.83 -11.29
N GLU A 282 3.53 -20.46 -10.81
CA GLU A 282 2.23 -20.41 -11.44
C GLU A 282 1.47 -19.18 -10.94
N ARG A 283 0.81 -18.47 -11.88
CA ARG A 283 -0.17 -17.45 -11.51
C ARG A 283 -1.27 -18.05 -10.64
N ASP A 284 -1.82 -17.25 -9.74
CA ASP A 284 -3.03 -17.67 -9.03
C ASP A 284 -4.24 -17.66 -9.98
N LYS A 285 -4.81 -18.84 -10.22
CA LYS A 285 -5.96 -19.03 -11.12
C LYS A 285 -7.25 -18.42 -10.57
N ASN A 286 -7.30 -18.19 -9.26
CA ASN A 286 -8.45 -17.59 -8.58
C ASN A 286 -8.29 -16.07 -8.43
N TRP A 287 -7.16 -15.50 -8.85
CA TRP A 287 -6.96 -14.06 -8.79
C TRP A 287 -7.83 -13.35 -9.82
N PHE A 288 -8.53 -12.32 -9.35
CA PHE A 288 -9.67 -11.72 -10.03
C PHE A 288 -9.31 -10.54 -10.93
N ASN A 289 -8.05 -10.05 -10.89
CA ASN A 289 -7.63 -8.89 -11.65
C ASN A 289 -6.16 -8.98 -12.10
N ASN A 290 -5.91 -8.99 -13.41
CA ASN A 290 -4.58 -8.96 -14.02
C ASN A 290 -4.28 -7.63 -14.73
N LYS A 291 -5.19 -6.64 -14.68
CA LYS A 291 -4.97 -5.31 -15.26
C LYS A 291 -4.19 -4.41 -14.29
N ARG A 292 -2.98 -4.81 -13.93
CA ARG A 292 -2.05 -4.04 -13.08
C ARG A 292 -0.77 -3.81 -13.87
N LEU A 293 -0.41 -2.56 -14.18
CA LEU A 293 0.64 -2.26 -15.14
C LEU A 293 1.95 -1.76 -14.51
N GLU A 294 1.89 -1.04 -13.40
CA GLU A 294 3.07 -0.54 -12.71
C GLU A 294 3.98 -1.66 -12.21
N SER A 295 3.42 -2.77 -11.75
CA SER A 295 4.21 -3.94 -11.31
C SER A 295 5.15 -4.44 -12.41
N HIS A 296 4.64 -4.47 -13.64
CA HIS A 296 5.38 -4.87 -14.83
C HIS A 296 6.41 -3.80 -15.24
N GLY A 297 6.09 -2.52 -15.09
CA GLY A 297 7.00 -1.41 -15.37
C GLY A 297 8.19 -1.42 -14.41
N LEU A 298 7.91 -1.59 -13.12
CA LEU A 298 8.91 -1.76 -12.06
C LEU A 298 9.84 -2.95 -12.35
N ALA A 299 9.28 -4.09 -12.76
CA ALA A 299 10.08 -5.27 -13.11
C ALA A 299 10.97 -5.04 -14.33
N LEU A 300 10.44 -4.44 -15.42
CA LEU A 300 11.24 -4.12 -16.60
C LEU A 300 12.40 -3.17 -16.25
N ARG A 301 12.12 -2.11 -15.47
CA ARG A 301 13.15 -1.19 -15.00
C ARG A 301 14.22 -1.91 -14.19
N ALA A 302 13.82 -2.81 -13.28
CA ALA A 302 14.75 -3.58 -12.47
C ALA A 302 15.65 -4.50 -13.31
N PHE A 303 15.10 -5.16 -14.34
CA PHE A 303 15.89 -5.96 -15.28
C PHE A 303 16.91 -5.10 -16.04
N MET A 304 16.49 -3.95 -16.57
CA MET A 304 17.38 -3.04 -17.29
C MET A 304 18.47 -2.45 -16.37
N ALA A 305 18.11 -2.08 -15.14
CA ALA A 305 19.05 -1.60 -14.14
C ALA A 305 20.11 -2.66 -13.77
N ALA A 306 19.73 -3.93 -13.66
CA ALA A 306 20.66 -5.03 -13.41
C ALA A 306 21.63 -5.23 -14.58
N LEU A 307 21.16 -5.14 -15.83
CA LEU A 307 22.04 -5.20 -17.01
C LEU A 307 23.02 -4.02 -17.03
N ARG A 308 22.55 -2.81 -16.75
CA ARG A 308 23.42 -1.62 -16.65
C ARG A 308 24.48 -1.82 -15.57
N ASP A 309 24.07 -2.23 -14.37
CA ASP A 309 24.96 -2.40 -13.24
C ASP A 309 25.99 -3.53 -13.51
N GLY A 310 25.63 -4.56 -14.28
CA GLY A 310 26.57 -5.62 -14.70
C GLY A 310 27.54 -5.16 -15.79
N TYR A 311 27.02 -4.70 -16.94
CA TYR A 311 27.84 -4.40 -18.12
C TYR A 311 28.61 -3.09 -18.06
N LEU A 312 28.11 -2.08 -17.34
CA LEU A 312 28.71 -0.74 -17.31
C LEU A 312 29.40 -0.41 -15.99
N LYS A 313 28.94 -1.00 -14.88
CA LYS A 313 29.48 -0.70 -13.55
C LYS A 313 30.22 -1.87 -12.89
N HIS A 314 30.01 -3.09 -13.37
CA HIS A 314 30.56 -4.32 -12.79
C HIS A 314 30.25 -4.46 -11.28
N TRP A 315 29.03 -4.09 -10.89
CA TRP A 315 28.57 -4.20 -9.50
C TRP A 315 28.05 -5.61 -9.22
N GLU A 316 28.16 -6.08 -7.97
CA GLU A 316 27.76 -7.45 -7.56
C GLU A 316 26.27 -7.76 -7.75
N ARG A 317 25.43 -6.72 -7.69
CA ARG A 317 23.98 -6.78 -7.97
C ARG A 317 23.64 -6.74 -9.47
N GLY A 318 24.66 -6.67 -10.33
CA GLY A 318 24.55 -6.56 -11.78
C GLY A 318 24.52 -7.92 -12.48
N ILE A 319 24.05 -7.93 -13.72
CA ILE A 319 23.98 -9.11 -14.59
C ILE A 319 24.64 -8.79 -15.93
N ASP A 320 25.81 -9.37 -16.19
CA ASP A 320 26.57 -9.21 -17.44
C ASP A 320 26.60 -10.49 -18.32
N ASN A 321 25.90 -11.54 -17.87
CA ASN A 321 25.64 -12.76 -18.64
C ASN A 321 24.20 -13.26 -18.41
N PRO A 322 23.18 -12.54 -18.92
CA PRO A 322 21.78 -12.86 -18.68
C PRO A 322 21.35 -14.18 -19.33
N SER A 323 20.46 -14.91 -18.66
CA SER A 323 19.84 -16.13 -19.21
C SER A 323 18.89 -15.82 -20.38
N PRO A 324 18.58 -16.79 -21.27
CA PRO A 324 17.58 -16.61 -22.32
C PRO A 324 16.22 -16.18 -21.78
N GLN A 325 15.80 -16.70 -20.63
CA GLN A 325 14.56 -16.30 -19.96
C GLN A 325 14.59 -14.84 -19.53
N PHE A 326 15.74 -14.37 -19.02
CA PHE A 326 15.93 -12.97 -18.63
C PHE A 326 15.79 -12.04 -19.83
N LEU A 327 16.43 -12.39 -20.96
CA LEU A 327 16.31 -11.64 -22.21
C LEU A 327 14.87 -11.64 -22.74
N GLN A 328 14.21 -12.81 -22.75
CA GLN A 328 12.84 -12.94 -23.24
C GLN A 328 11.83 -12.18 -22.38
N ALA A 329 12.03 -12.10 -21.06
CA ALA A 329 11.18 -11.31 -20.16
C ALA A 329 11.24 -9.80 -20.50
N ILE A 330 12.45 -9.25 -20.72
CA ILE A 330 12.64 -7.85 -21.15
C ILE A 330 11.91 -7.59 -22.46
N VAL A 331 12.06 -8.49 -23.43
CA VAL A 331 11.44 -8.36 -24.75
C VAL A 331 9.92 -8.41 -24.66
N ASN A 332 9.38 -9.39 -23.93
CA ASN A 332 7.94 -9.54 -23.70
C ASN A 332 7.34 -8.27 -23.07
N LEU A 333 7.94 -7.76 -21.99
CA LEU A 333 7.48 -6.56 -21.29
C LEU A 333 7.53 -5.32 -22.19
N THR A 334 8.63 -5.11 -22.91
CA THR A 334 8.78 -3.96 -23.82
C THR A 334 7.74 -4.02 -24.94
N ALA A 335 7.61 -5.16 -25.62
CA ALA A 335 6.64 -5.35 -26.69
C ALA A 335 5.20 -5.19 -26.18
N TYR A 336 4.89 -5.74 -25.00
CA TYR A 336 3.58 -5.62 -24.36
C TYR A 336 3.18 -4.17 -24.14
N PHE A 337 4.01 -3.36 -23.48
CA PHE A 337 3.69 -1.96 -23.19
C PHE A 337 3.49 -1.12 -24.45
N VAL A 338 4.34 -1.32 -25.47
CA VAL A 338 4.21 -0.61 -26.75
C VAL A 338 2.91 -1.02 -27.46
N SER A 339 2.60 -2.32 -27.51
CA SER A 339 1.42 -2.85 -28.20
C SER A 339 0.09 -2.41 -27.57
N ILE A 340 -0.01 -2.40 -26.24
CA ILE A 340 -1.27 -2.05 -25.56
C ILE A 340 -1.50 -0.55 -25.46
N ASP A 341 -0.55 0.29 -25.89
CA ASP A 341 -0.55 1.72 -25.66
C ASP A 341 -0.69 2.08 -24.17
N TYR A 342 0.30 1.68 -23.37
CA TYR A 342 0.24 1.70 -21.91
C TYR A 342 -0.20 3.04 -21.30
N SER A 343 0.18 4.17 -21.90
CA SER A 343 -0.15 5.52 -21.41
C SER A 343 -1.66 5.82 -21.31
N SER A 344 -2.48 5.05 -22.02
CA SER A 344 -3.95 5.16 -22.02
C SER A 344 -4.65 3.86 -21.65
N ALA A 345 -3.88 2.79 -21.40
CA ALA A 345 -4.41 1.45 -21.18
C ALA A 345 -5.06 1.36 -19.79
N PRO A 346 -6.22 0.70 -19.65
CA PRO A 346 -6.89 0.62 -18.36
C PRO A 346 -6.07 -0.17 -17.34
N SER A 347 -6.00 0.31 -16.10
CA SER A 347 -5.25 -0.33 -15.02
C SER A 347 -5.92 -0.12 -13.67
N ALA A 348 -5.80 -1.10 -12.79
CA ALA A 348 -6.24 -1.06 -11.40
C ALA A 348 -5.16 -0.50 -10.45
N GLY A 349 -3.93 -0.36 -10.95
CA GLY A 349 -2.80 0.17 -10.20
C GLY A 349 -2.46 -0.66 -8.97
N ASN A 350 -1.78 -0.01 -8.02
CA ASN A 350 -1.16 -0.68 -6.89
C ASN A 350 -2.12 -1.20 -5.81
N TRP A 351 -3.39 -0.81 -5.88
CA TRP A 351 -4.42 -1.21 -4.93
C TRP A 351 -5.20 -2.45 -5.35
N GLU A 352 -5.02 -2.91 -6.61
CA GLU A 352 -5.61 -4.17 -7.12
C GLU A 352 -7.15 -4.20 -7.12
N GLU A 353 -7.76 -3.01 -7.15
CA GLU A 353 -9.21 -2.83 -7.12
C GLU A 353 -9.79 -2.76 -8.53
N VAL A 354 -10.67 -1.79 -8.82
CA VAL A 354 -11.30 -1.69 -10.14
C VAL A 354 -10.30 -1.12 -11.17
N PRO A 355 -10.22 -1.69 -12.38
CA PRO A 355 -9.46 -1.07 -13.45
C PRO A 355 -10.09 0.25 -13.89
N PHE A 356 -9.31 1.33 -13.89
CA PHE A 356 -9.75 2.64 -14.36
C PHE A 356 -9.46 2.82 -15.86
N PRO A 357 -10.40 3.39 -16.63
CA PRO A 357 -10.15 3.72 -18.03
C PRO A 357 -9.13 4.87 -18.15
N GLY A 358 -8.43 4.92 -19.29
CA GLY A 358 -7.51 6.02 -19.62
C GLY A 358 -6.15 5.95 -18.92
N GLY A 359 -5.86 4.88 -18.19
CA GLY A 359 -4.57 4.65 -17.53
C GLY A 359 -4.35 5.51 -16.28
N LEU A 360 -3.42 5.03 -15.45
CA LEU A 360 -3.06 5.66 -14.18
C LEU A 360 -1.75 6.45 -14.32
N THR A 361 -1.67 7.57 -13.62
CA THR A 361 -0.52 8.48 -13.69
C THR A 361 0.75 7.81 -13.15
N TRP A 362 0.66 7.14 -11.99
CA TRP A 362 1.81 6.40 -11.43
C TRP A 362 2.25 5.24 -12.33
N ASP A 363 1.33 4.39 -12.78
CA ASP A 363 1.65 3.29 -13.70
C ASP A 363 2.38 3.78 -14.95
N THR A 364 1.89 4.88 -15.53
CA THR A 364 2.50 5.50 -16.70
C THR A 364 3.95 5.91 -16.41
N GLN A 365 4.22 6.50 -15.24
CA GLN A 365 5.59 6.89 -14.89
C GLN A 365 6.49 5.68 -14.60
N ALA A 366 5.99 4.66 -13.90
CA ALA A 366 6.77 3.44 -13.64
C ALA A 366 7.23 2.78 -14.94
N ILE A 367 6.39 2.80 -15.98
CA ILE A 367 6.71 2.28 -17.31
C ILE A 367 7.60 3.25 -18.10
N ASN A 368 7.40 4.57 -17.98
CA ASN A 368 8.30 5.56 -18.59
C ASN A 368 9.74 5.38 -18.11
N ASP A 369 9.95 5.25 -16.80
CA ASP A 369 11.28 5.01 -16.22
C ASP A 369 11.90 3.73 -16.81
N ALA A 370 11.10 2.70 -17.04
CA ALA A 370 11.57 1.46 -17.66
C ALA A 370 11.95 1.64 -19.14
N LEU A 371 11.12 2.36 -19.91
CA LEU A 371 11.38 2.63 -21.32
C LEU A 371 12.57 3.57 -21.54
N ASP A 372 12.83 4.50 -20.62
CA ASP A 372 14.03 5.35 -20.65
C ASP A 372 15.30 4.50 -20.55
N GLU A 373 15.35 3.56 -19.60
CA GLU A 373 16.47 2.60 -19.44
C GLU A 373 16.59 1.67 -20.66
N VAL A 374 15.47 1.25 -21.26
CA VAL A 374 15.47 0.50 -22.53
C VAL A 374 16.11 1.32 -23.64
N LEU A 375 15.70 2.58 -23.80
CA LEU A 375 16.22 3.46 -24.85
C LEU A 375 17.72 3.73 -24.67
N ASP A 376 18.16 3.96 -23.43
CA ASP A 376 19.58 4.16 -23.09
C ASP A 376 20.40 2.92 -23.45
N ILE A 377 20.05 1.75 -22.92
CA ILE A 377 20.82 0.52 -23.15
C ILE A 377 20.80 0.12 -24.63
N MET A 378 19.65 0.21 -25.30
CA MET A 378 19.52 -0.29 -26.68
C MET A 378 20.09 0.64 -27.74
N TYR A 379 20.14 1.96 -27.49
CA TYR A 379 20.41 2.93 -28.54
C TYR A 379 21.39 4.05 -28.19
N ASN A 380 21.92 4.13 -26.96
CA ASN A 380 22.96 5.10 -26.63
C ASN A 380 24.28 4.73 -27.32
N LYS A 381 24.76 5.61 -28.20
CA LYS A 381 26.00 5.43 -28.97
C LYS A 381 27.25 5.42 -28.11
N ALA A 382 27.20 6.00 -26.91
CA ALA A 382 28.30 5.98 -25.96
C ALA A 382 28.70 4.53 -25.56
N TYR A 383 27.79 3.57 -25.72
CA TYR A 383 28.02 2.17 -25.39
C TYR A 383 28.46 1.31 -26.59
N ASP A 384 28.59 1.89 -27.80
CA ASP A 384 28.94 1.11 -29.01
C ASP A 384 30.36 0.53 -28.94
N SER A 385 31.25 1.13 -28.14
CA SER A 385 32.59 0.59 -27.85
C SER A 385 32.56 -0.61 -26.89
N ASN A 386 31.48 -0.80 -26.12
CA ASN A 386 31.33 -1.94 -25.20
C ASN A 386 30.81 -3.16 -25.97
N LYS A 387 31.74 -4.08 -26.31
CA LYS A 387 31.42 -5.33 -27.03
C LYS A 387 30.37 -6.19 -26.33
N GLY A 388 30.29 -6.14 -25.00
CA GLY A 388 29.27 -6.84 -24.21
C GLY A 388 27.87 -6.30 -24.49
N ILE A 389 27.71 -4.97 -24.42
CA ILE A 389 26.44 -4.30 -24.76
C ILE A 389 26.03 -4.55 -26.22
N VAL A 390 26.97 -4.53 -27.16
CA VAL A 390 26.66 -4.84 -28.57
C VAL A 390 26.12 -6.26 -28.74
N ARG A 391 26.72 -7.26 -28.05
CA ARG A 391 26.22 -8.64 -28.05
C ARG A 391 24.86 -8.76 -27.37
N LEU A 392 24.66 -8.08 -26.24
CA LEU A 392 23.38 -8.02 -25.52
C LEU A 392 22.26 -7.48 -26.44
N ARG A 393 22.50 -6.36 -27.11
CA ARG A 393 21.55 -5.76 -28.06
C ARG A 393 21.17 -6.72 -29.18
N HIS A 394 22.13 -7.47 -29.71
CA HIS A 394 21.86 -8.51 -30.70
C HIS A 394 21.03 -9.65 -30.10
N ALA A 395 21.40 -10.16 -28.92
CA ALA A 395 20.70 -11.25 -28.25
C ALA A 395 19.24 -10.92 -27.92
N LEU A 396 18.94 -9.67 -27.51
CA LEU A 396 17.58 -9.18 -27.30
C LEU A 396 16.76 -9.17 -28.61
N ARG A 397 17.35 -8.76 -29.74
CA ARG A 397 16.67 -8.78 -31.05
C ARG A 397 16.35 -10.19 -31.55
N CYS A 398 17.13 -11.18 -31.13
CA CYS A 398 16.92 -12.58 -31.51
C CYS A 398 15.82 -13.29 -30.70
N GLN A 399 15.30 -12.67 -29.63
CA GLN A 399 14.20 -13.24 -28.86
C GLN A 399 12.88 -13.17 -29.62
N LYS A 400 11.87 -13.93 -29.18
CA LYS A 400 10.50 -13.81 -29.71
C LYS A 400 9.95 -12.42 -29.38
N HIS A 401 9.31 -11.76 -30.35
CA HIS A 401 8.93 -10.33 -30.30
C HIS A 401 10.10 -9.35 -30.23
N GLY A 402 11.35 -9.82 -30.43
CA GLY A 402 12.57 -9.01 -30.38
C GLY A 402 12.68 -7.99 -31.51
N ASP A 403 11.83 -8.10 -32.54
CA ASP A 403 11.68 -7.10 -33.61
C ASP A 403 11.28 -5.72 -33.08
N ILE A 404 10.67 -5.64 -31.89
CA ILE A 404 10.37 -4.37 -31.22
C ILE A 404 11.60 -3.48 -31.10
N PHE A 405 12.79 -4.06 -30.90
CA PHE A 405 14.04 -3.32 -30.79
C PHE A 405 14.64 -2.89 -32.14
N SER A 406 14.11 -3.40 -33.24
CA SER A 406 14.36 -2.87 -34.58
C SER A 406 13.41 -1.69 -34.89
N ARG A 407 12.28 -1.60 -34.17
CA ARG A 407 11.27 -0.53 -34.29
C ARG A 407 11.48 0.59 -33.26
N ARG A 408 12.68 1.16 -33.20
CA ARG A 408 13.07 2.23 -32.24
C ARG A 408 12.02 3.35 -32.14
N GLN A 409 11.49 3.81 -33.27
CA GLN A 409 10.50 4.90 -33.32
C GLN A 409 9.21 4.57 -32.56
N ASP A 410 8.80 3.30 -32.49
CA ASP A 410 7.60 2.89 -31.74
C ASP A 410 7.83 3.01 -30.24
N ILE A 411 9.02 2.63 -29.76
CA ILE A 411 9.41 2.77 -28.35
C ILE A 411 9.52 4.26 -27.98
N GLU A 412 10.20 5.07 -28.81
CA GLU A 412 10.32 6.52 -28.59
C GLU A 412 8.95 7.22 -28.58
N LYS A 413 8.04 6.82 -29.48
CA LYS A 413 6.66 7.31 -29.50
C LYS A 413 5.87 6.91 -28.26
N ALA A 414 6.03 5.68 -27.79
CA ALA A 414 5.38 5.22 -26.56
C ALA A 414 5.89 5.99 -25.34
N PHE A 415 7.22 6.13 -25.20
CA PHE A 415 7.87 6.93 -24.16
C PHE A 415 7.41 8.39 -24.15
N LYS A 416 7.40 9.05 -25.31
CA LYS A 416 6.94 10.44 -25.44
C LYS A 416 5.49 10.61 -25.00
N ARG A 417 4.59 9.72 -25.42
CA ARG A 417 3.17 9.75 -25.01
C ARG A 417 3.02 9.57 -23.50
N GLY A 418 3.81 8.69 -22.90
CA GLY A 418 3.81 8.52 -21.45
C GLY A 418 4.29 9.78 -20.71
N ILE A 419 5.33 10.48 -21.20
CA ILE A 419 5.76 11.77 -20.62
C ILE A 419 4.63 12.81 -20.73
N GLU A 420 4.02 12.94 -21.91
CA GLU A 420 2.92 13.88 -22.15
C GLU A 420 1.74 13.59 -21.22
N ARG A 421 1.37 12.32 -21.06
CA ARG A 421 0.33 11.88 -20.12
C ARG A 421 0.65 12.31 -18.70
N VAL A 422 1.83 11.96 -18.18
CA VAL A 422 2.23 12.31 -16.79
C VAL A 422 2.22 13.84 -16.58
N ARG A 423 2.72 14.62 -17.55
CA ARG A 423 2.68 16.09 -17.49
C ARG A 423 1.25 16.64 -17.47
N GLN A 424 0.31 15.96 -18.11
CA GLN A 424 -1.10 16.35 -18.11
C GLN A 424 -1.82 15.96 -16.81
N THR A 425 -1.39 14.90 -16.13
CA THR A 425 -2.18 14.27 -15.06
C THR A 425 -1.50 14.19 -13.69
N TYR A 426 -0.31 14.74 -13.51
CA TYR A 426 0.46 14.64 -12.26
C TYR A 426 -0.28 15.00 -10.94
N TYR A 427 -1.39 15.74 -10.98
CA TYR A 427 -2.24 16.05 -9.81
C TYR A 427 -3.42 15.10 -9.58
N ALA A 428 -3.65 14.15 -10.51
CA ALA A 428 -4.78 13.24 -10.54
C ALA A 428 -4.35 11.84 -10.99
N GLU A 429 -4.53 10.83 -10.14
CA GLU A 429 -4.07 9.46 -10.46
C GLU A 429 -4.87 8.84 -11.61
N SER A 430 -6.19 8.98 -11.57
CA SER A 430 -7.10 8.72 -12.68
C SER A 430 -8.02 9.93 -12.86
N PRO A 431 -7.72 10.85 -13.81
CA PRO A 431 -8.53 12.04 -14.05
C PRO A 431 -10.00 11.72 -14.28
N GLY A 432 -10.89 12.42 -13.57
CA GLY A 432 -12.34 12.22 -13.66
C GLY A 432 -12.88 10.95 -12.99
N ASN A 433 -12.02 10.06 -12.48
CA ASN A 433 -12.43 8.88 -11.73
C ASN A 433 -11.89 8.91 -10.30
N ARG A 434 -10.57 8.73 -10.11
CA ARG A 434 -9.89 8.69 -8.80
C ARG A 434 -8.73 9.68 -8.80
N GLU A 435 -9.01 10.94 -8.46
CA GLU A 435 -8.02 12.01 -8.60
C GLU A 435 -6.98 11.99 -7.48
N LYS A 436 -7.43 12.00 -6.21
CA LYS A 436 -6.53 12.05 -5.05
C LYS A 436 -6.22 10.64 -4.56
N ASP A 437 -5.09 10.11 -5.01
CA ASP A 437 -4.53 8.83 -4.61
C ASP A 437 -3.10 9.04 -4.08
N ILE A 438 -2.77 8.40 -2.97
CA ILE A 438 -1.44 8.52 -2.35
C ILE A 438 -0.35 7.89 -3.23
N SER A 439 -0.68 7.05 -4.22
CA SER A 439 0.28 6.56 -5.23
C SER A 439 1.01 7.71 -5.96
N LEU A 440 0.41 8.90 -6.05
CA LEU A 440 1.06 10.10 -6.59
C LEU A 440 2.26 10.59 -5.75
N ALA A 441 2.43 10.12 -4.51
CA ALA A 441 3.66 10.31 -3.73
C ALA A 441 4.83 9.52 -4.34
N LEU A 442 4.57 8.35 -4.93
CA LEU A 442 5.57 7.54 -5.64
C LEU A 442 6.05 8.27 -6.90
N LEU A 443 5.13 8.91 -7.64
CA LEU A 443 5.46 9.80 -8.78
C LEU A 443 6.45 10.90 -8.35
N SER A 444 6.15 11.57 -7.23
CA SER A 444 6.97 12.68 -6.72
C SER A 444 8.27 12.23 -6.05
N SER A 445 8.42 10.92 -5.84
CA SER A 445 9.67 10.26 -5.44
C SER A 445 10.54 9.85 -6.64
N THR A 446 10.17 10.25 -7.86
CA THR A 446 10.98 10.14 -9.07
C THR A 446 11.56 11.50 -9.47
N GLN A 447 12.39 11.51 -10.51
CA GLN A 447 13.00 12.72 -11.07
C GLN A 447 12.34 13.11 -12.40
N VAL A 448 11.10 12.70 -12.64
CA VAL A 448 10.35 13.07 -13.86
C VAL A 448 10.19 14.58 -13.96
N GLN A 449 10.33 15.12 -15.17
CA GLN A 449 10.16 16.54 -15.40
C GLN A 449 8.71 16.87 -15.81
N LEU A 450 7.96 17.49 -14.89
CA LEU A 450 6.55 17.89 -15.04
C LEU A 450 6.36 19.24 -15.77
N ASP A 451 7.44 19.97 -16.01
CA ASP A 451 7.43 21.25 -16.71
C ASP A 451 8.78 21.53 -17.36
N ASP A 452 8.80 22.19 -18.52
CA ASP A 452 10.04 22.55 -19.20
C ASP A 452 10.91 23.49 -18.34
N ASN A 453 10.29 24.35 -17.52
CA ASN A 453 11.00 25.06 -16.48
C ASN A 453 11.20 24.15 -15.25
N TYR A 454 12.44 23.79 -15.01
CA TYR A 454 12.84 22.97 -13.88
C TYR A 454 12.31 23.43 -12.50
N LEU A 455 12.38 24.73 -12.17
CA LEU A 455 11.91 25.20 -10.85
C LEU A 455 10.38 25.10 -10.75
N VAL A 456 9.68 25.29 -11.88
CA VAL A 456 8.24 25.03 -11.96
C VAL A 456 7.95 23.55 -11.82
N SER A 457 8.75 22.66 -12.42
CA SER A 457 8.64 21.21 -12.24
C SER A 457 8.79 20.80 -10.78
N VAL A 458 9.81 21.32 -10.08
CA VAL A 458 10.00 21.05 -8.65
C VAL A 458 8.84 21.59 -7.81
N ARG A 459 8.36 22.80 -8.11
CA ARG A 459 7.19 23.38 -7.46
C ARG A 459 5.95 22.50 -7.64
N LYS A 460 5.68 22.00 -8.85
CA LYS A 460 4.59 21.07 -9.14
C LYS A 460 4.64 19.80 -8.30
N HIS A 461 5.83 19.22 -8.09
CA HIS A 461 6.00 18.08 -7.20
C HIS A 461 5.70 18.43 -5.74
N ILE A 462 6.22 19.56 -5.24
CA ILE A 462 5.95 20.03 -3.87
C ILE A 462 4.45 20.24 -3.66
N ASP A 463 3.79 20.94 -4.60
CA ASP A 463 2.37 21.23 -4.52
C ASP A 463 1.53 19.94 -4.57
N ASN A 464 1.97 18.94 -5.34
CA ASN A 464 1.33 17.63 -5.37
C ASN A 464 1.47 16.93 -4.01
N LEU A 465 2.68 16.86 -3.44
CA LEU A 465 2.93 16.29 -2.12
C LEU A 465 2.08 16.98 -1.03
N GLN A 466 2.05 18.32 -1.01
CA GLN A 466 1.22 19.10 -0.08
C GLN A 466 -0.28 18.81 -0.27
N GLY A 467 -0.73 18.70 -1.51
CA GLY A 467 -2.11 18.35 -1.83
C GLY A 467 -2.50 16.97 -1.29
N LEU A 468 -1.60 15.99 -1.40
CA LEU A 468 -1.80 14.65 -0.84
C LEU A 468 -1.80 14.67 0.69
N GLU A 469 -0.87 15.40 1.32
CA GLU A 469 -0.84 15.55 2.76
C GLU A 469 -2.15 16.11 3.32
N ASN A 470 -2.62 17.21 2.73
CA ASN A 470 -3.83 17.89 3.17
C ASN A 470 -5.09 17.03 2.97
N SER A 471 -5.10 16.17 1.95
CA SER A 471 -6.29 15.39 1.59
C SER A 471 -6.31 14.02 2.27
N LEU A 472 -5.16 13.35 2.38
CA LEU A 472 -5.07 11.91 2.66
C LEU A 472 -4.35 11.58 3.96
N VAL A 473 -3.47 12.45 4.48
CA VAL A 473 -2.75 12.13 5.72
C VAL A 473 -3.67 12.28 6.93
N ARG A 474 -3.55 11.33 7.85
CA ARG A 474 -4.28 11.22 9.11
C ARG A 474 -3.27 10.92 10.23
N GLU A 475 -3.78 10.76 11.45
CA GLU A 475 -2.94 10.66 12.66
C GLU A 475 -1.94 9.49 12.63
N HIS A 476 -2.33 8.33 12.11
CA HIS A 476 -1.57 7.08 12.11
C HIS A 476 -1.01 6.68 10.73
N GLY A 477 -1.16 7.52 9.70
CA GLY A 477 -0.71 7.19 8.33
C GLY A 477 -1.43 8.01 7.25
N ALA A 478 -1.59 7.43 6.07
CA ALA A 478 -2.33 8.03 4.97
C ALA A 478 -3.44 7.12 4.46
N LEU A 479 -4.55 7.70 4.00
CA LEU A 479 -5.54 6.98 3.21
C LEU A 479 -4.95 6.60 1.84
N ARG A 480 -5.40 5.50 1.24
CA ARG A 480 -4.97 5.15 -0.13
C ARG A 480 -5.48 6.17 -1.13
N TYR A 481 -6.74 6.59 -1.01
CA TYR A 481 -7.33 7.60 -1.86
C TYR A 481 -8.48 8.32 -1.17
N ALA A 482 -8.82 9.51 -1.65
CA ALA A 482 -10.01 10.23 -1.23
C ALA A 482 -11.26 9.59 -1.84
N PRO A 483 -12.45 9.78 -1.23
CA PRO A 483 -13.69 9.28 -1.80
C PRO A 483 -13.90 9.74 -3.24
N PHE A 484 -14.39 8.86 -4.10
CA PHE A 484 -14.51 9.13 -5.53
C PHE A 484 -15.74 8.47 -6.17
N ASN A 485 -16.18 8.99 -7.31
CA ASN A 485 -17.39 8.50 -7.99
C ASN A 485 -17.06 7.32 -8.91
N LEU A 486 -17.69 6.17 -8.65
CA LEU A 486 -17.67 5.02 -9.53
C LEU A 486 -18.90 4.98 -10.41
N THR A 487 -18.71 4.65 -11.68
CA THR A 487 -19.84 4.40 -12.59
C THR A 487 -20.24 2.93 -12.51
N LEU A 488 -21.48 2.67 -12.13
CA LEU A 488 -22.08 1.34 -11.99
C LEU A 488 -22.53 0.77 -13.35
N LYS A 489 -22.88 -0.52 -13.40
CA LYS A 489 -23.31 -1.18 -14.66
C LYS A 489 -24.55 -0.55 -15.30
N ASN A 490 -25.43 0.04 -14.48
CA ASN A 490 -26.62 0.75 -14.95
C ASN A 490 -26.34 2.21 -15.39
N GLY A 491 -25.07 2.64 -15.39
CA GLY A 491 -24.65 4.00 -15.77
C GLY A 491 -24.78 5.05 -14.67
N SER A 492 -25.36 4.71 -13.51
CA SER A 492 -25.41 5.62 -12.37
C SER A 492 -24.03 5.79 -11.73
N LYS A 493 -23.83 6.89 -11.00
CA LYS A 493 -22.60 7.14 -10.25
C LYS A 493 -22.85 7.04 -8.75
N ALA A 494 -21.93 6.40 -8.04
CA ALA A 494 -21.96 6.29 -6.59
C ALA A 494 -20.61 6.72 -5.99
N LEU A 495 -20.66 7.53 -4.94
CA LEU A 495 -19.48 7.96 -4.20
C LEU A 495 -19.00 6.83 -3.30
N SER A 496 -17.73 6.45 -3.41
CA SER A 496 -17.13 5.42 -2.56
C SER A 496 -15.92 5.96 -1.79
N PRO A 497 -15.87 5.81 -0.47
CA PRO A 497 -14.62 5.92 0.29
C PRO A 497 -13.71 4.70 0.08
N ASP A 498 -12.52 4.74 0.68
CA ASP A 498 -11.68 3.56 0.88
C ASP A 498 -12.32 2.66 1.96
N SER A 499 -12.84 1.52 1.50
CA SER A 499 -13.60 0.59 2.34
C SER A 499 -12.80 -0.63 2.81
N TYR A 500 -11.57 -0.80 2.32
CA TYR A 500 -10.75 -1.94 2.71
C TYR A 500 -10.19 -1.72 4.12
N LEU A 501 -10.28 -2.73 4.98
CA LEU A 501 -9.80 -2.69 6.36
C LEU A 501 -10.40 -1.54 7.21
N ASN A 502 -11.64 -1.13 6.90
CA ASN A 502 -12.38 -0.12 7.65
C ASN A 502 -12.73 -0.60 9.09
N LEU A 503 -13.55 0.14 9.83
CA LEU A 503 -13.90 -0.18 11.22
C LEU A 503 -14.33 -1.64 11.41
N ASN A 504 -13.66 -2.34 12.34
CA ASN A 504 -13.97 -3.71 12.76
C ASN A 504 -13.93 -4.75 11.63
N TYR A 505 -13.17 -4.49 10.56
CA TYR A 505 -13.14 -5.34 9.35
C TYR A 505 -12.86 -6.82 9.61
N ASN A 506 -12.10 -7.14 10.67
CA ASN A 506 -11.64 -8.49 10.98
C ASN A 506 -12.20 -9.07 12.28
N ILE A 507 -13.19 -8.42 12.92
CA ILE A 507 -13.77 -8.90 14.18
C ILE A 507 -15.30 -8.93 14.12
N ALA A 508 -15.92 -9.73 14.98
CA ALA A 508 -17.37 -9.89 15.07
C ALA A 508 -18.00 -8.75 15.88
N CYS A 509 -17.80 -7.50 15.42
CA CYS A 509 -18.25 -6.29 16.08
C CYS A 509 -18.82 -5.30 15.06
N ASP A 510 -20.06 -4.85 15.25
CA ASP A 510 -20.70 -3.88 14.34
C ASP A 510 -20.07 -2.48 14.46
N PRO A 511 -20.44 -1.53 13.57
CA PRO A 511 -19.97 -0.14 13.64
C PRO A 511 -20.30 0.62 14.94
N ASN A 512 -21.27 0.13 15.73
CA ASN A 512 -21.66 0.73 17.01
C ASN A 512 -20.90 0.12 18.20
N GLY A 513 -20.04 -0.88 17.95
CA GLY A 513 -19.28 -1.54 19.01
C GLY A 513 -19.98 -2.75 19.64
N HIS A 514 -21.07 -3.26 19.05
CA HIS A 514 -21.75 -4.45 19.56
C HIS A 514 -21.17 -5.73 18.98
N VAL A 515 -20.87 -6.69 19.85
CA VAL A 515 -20.43 -8.03 19.46
C VAL A 515 -21.58 -8.79 18.81
N ASN A 516 -21.41 -9.17 17.55
CA ASN A 516 -22.36 -10.03 16.83
C ASN A 516 -21.65 -10.79 15.69
N LEU A 517 -22.00 -12.08 15.55
CA LEU A 517 -21.35 -12.99 14.59
C LEU A 517 -21.80 -12.73 13.15
N ALA A 518 -23.02 -12.22 12.96
CA ALA A 518 -23.56 -11.94 11.65
C ALA A 518 -22.71 -10.93 10.87
N TRP A 519 -22.18 -9.90 11.53
CA TRP A 519 -21.30 -8.92 10.91
C TRP A 519 -20.03 -9.53 10.32
N HIS A 520 -19.42 -10.47 11.04
CA HIS A 520 -18.23 -11.19 10.57
C HIS A 520 -18.52 -12.01 9.32
N ASP A 521 -19.68 -12.69 9.29
CA ASP A 521 -20.09 -13.48 8.14
C ASP A 521 -20.42 -12.60 6.93
N ILE A 522 -21.08 -11.46 7.13
CA ILE A 522 -21.34 -10.46 6.08
C ILE A 522 -20.04 -9.96 5.47
N LEU A 523 -19.06 -9.55 6.28
CA LEU A 523 -17.78 -9.07 5.76
C LEU A 523 -16.97 -10.18 5.06
N LYS A 524 -17.06 -11.42 5.53
CA LYS A 524 -16.47 -12.59 4.85
C LYS A 524 -17.06 -12.84 3.47
N GLU A 525 -18.36 -12.56 3.25
CA GLU A 525 -18.99 -12.73 1.94
C GLU A 525 -18.37 -11.83 0.86
N PHE A 526 -17.85 -10.66 1.24
CA PHE A 526 -17.10 -9.78 0.33
C PHE A 526 -15.73 -10.38 -0.03
N GLY A 527 -15.04 -11.00 0.94
CA GLY A 527 -13.88 -11.88 0.72
C GLY A 527 -12.83 -11.34 -0.26
N SER A 528 -12.28 -12.22 -1.11
CA SER A 528 -11.35 -11.85 -2.20
C SER A 528 -12.07 -11.63 -3.55
N LYS A 529 -13.40 -11.55 -3.59
CA LYS A 529 -14.18 -11.22 -4.81
C LYS A 529 -14.43 -9.72 -4.97
N ASP A 530 -13.77 -8.92 -4.13
CA ASP A 530 -14.30 -7.72 -3.51
C ASP A 530 -14.16 -6.43 -4.32
N ALA A 531 -13.30 -6.39 -5.34
CA ALA A 531 -12.89 -5.08 -5.86
C ALA A 531 -12.68 -4.97 -7.37
N SER A 532 -12.88 -6.00 -8.19
CA SER A 532 -12.78 -5.84 -9.65
C SER A 532 -14.05 -5.34 -10.33
N GLU A 533 -15.21 -5.45 -9.67
CA GLU A 533 -16.51 -5.05 -10.20
C GLU A 533 -17.07 -3.87 -9.40
N ALA A 534 -17.48 -2.80 -10.09
CA ALA A 534 -17.92 -1.55 -9.46
C ALA A 534 -19.10 -1.73 -8.50
N ASP A 535 -20.06 -2.62 -8.80
CA ASP A 535 -21.24 -2.84 -7.97
C ASP A 535 -20.88 -3.49 -6.62
N VAL A 536 -19.95 -4.46 -6.62
CA VAL A 536 -19.46 -5.14 -5.39
C VAL A 536 -18.66 -4.15 -4.54
N PHE A 537 -17.81 -3.36 -5.19
CA PHE A 537 -17.03 -2.31 -4.53
C PHE A 537 -17.92 -1.31 -3.80
N ILE A 538 -18.99 -0.83 -4.46
CA ILE A 538 -19.96 0.08 -3.86
C ILE A 538 -20.75 -0.58 -2.75
N ALA A 539 -21.15 -1.84 -2.90
CA ALA A 539 -21.86 -2.56 -1.85
C ALA A 539 -21.04 -2.66 -0.55
N ARG A 540 -19.73 -2.96 -0.65
CA ARG A 540 -18.82 -2.93 0.51
C ARG A 540 -18.72 -1.54 1.11
N SER A 541 -18.63 -0.51 0.26
CA SER A 541 -18.52 0.87 0.72
C SER A 541 -19.69 1.32 1.61
N GLN A 542 -20.89 0.75 1.42
CA GLN A 542 -22.07 1.03 2.23
C GLN A 542 -22.00 0.45 3.65
N LEU A 543 -21.06 -0.46 3.91
CA LEU A 543 -20.78 -1.03 5.24
C LEU A 543 -19.71 -0.25 6.02
N THR A 544 -19.12 0.77 5.41
CA THR A 544 -18.04 1.54 6.03
C THR A 544 -18.55 2.53 7.06
N THR A 545 -17.68 2.83 8.02
CA THR A 545 -17.88 3.95 8.93
C THR A 545 -17.02 5.12 8.46
N PRO A 546 -17.59 6.32 8.28
CA PRO A 546 -16.82 7.50 7.90
C PRO A 546 -15.66 7.79 8.87
N ASN A 547 -14.52 8.24 8.35
CA ASN A 547 -13.32 8.59 9.10
C ASN A 547 -12.72 7.43 9.92
N CYS A 548 -12.96 6.19 9.49
CA CYS A 548 -12.45 4.96 10.10
C CYS A 548 -11.71 4.08 9.10
N GLU A 549 -11.31 4.66 7.97
CA GLU A 549 -10.50 4.02 6.96
C GLU A 549 -9.14 3.62 7.56
N ALA A 550 -8.58 2.50 7.08
CA ALA A 550 -7.24 2.11 7.46
C ALA A 550 -6.21 3.18 7.05
N GLN A 551 -5.20 3.38 7.90
CA GLN A 551 -4.19 4.42 7.71
C GLN A 551 -2.83 3.80 7.37
N TRP A 552 -2.45 3.93 6.11
CA TRP A 552 -1.38 3.21 5.46
C TRP A 552 -0.01 3.87 5.61
N PHE A 553 1.00 3.02 5.64
CA PHE A 553 2.16 3.09 4.79
C PHE A 553 2.81 4.42 4.38
N LEU A 554 2.22 5.01 3.34
CA LEU A 554 2.91 5.78 2.32
C LEU A 554 3.26 7.23 2.72
N VAL A 555 3.12 7.56 4.01
CA VAL A 555 3.80 8.74 4.58
C VAL A 555 5.33 8.64 4.43
N SER A 556 5.89 7.42 4.39
CA SER A 556 7.29 7.18 4.02
C SER A 556 7.63 7.75 2.64
N ASP A 557 6.77 7.52 1.65
CA ASP A 557 6.96 7.97 0.28
C ASP A 557 6.70 9.47 0.10
N LEU A 558 5.85 10.08 0.93
CA LEU A 558 5.79 11.54 1.02
C LEU A 558 7.14 12.12 1.49
N ALA A 559 7.73 11.55 2.54
CA ALA A 559 9.04 11.98 3.04
C ALA A 559 10.14 11.81 1.97
N ARG A 560 10.13 10.66 1.28
CA ARG A 560 11.03 10.37 0.17
C ARG A 560 10.85 11.38 -0.96
N GLY A 561 9.62 11.66 -1.38
CA GLY A 561 9.31 12.63 -2.44
C GLY A 561 9.88 14.01 -2.14
N TYR A 562 9.68 14.51 -0.92
CA TYR A 562 10.28 15.78 -0.51
C TYR A 562 11.82 15.75 -0.53
N ALA A 563 12.43 14.69 -0.03
CA ALA A 563 13.89 14.54 -0.06
C ALA A 563 14.43 14.48 -1.50
N GLU A 564 13.73 13.78 -2.41
CA GLU A 564 14.07 13.71 -3.83
C GLU A 564 14.07 15.08 -4.50
N GLN A 565 13.06 15.91 -4.21
CA GLN A 565 13.00 17.26 -4.77
C GLN A 565 14.09 18.18 -4.22
N ALA A 566 14.41 18.09 -2.92
CA ALA A 566 15.57 18.81 -2.35
C ALA A 566 16.88 18.36 -3.01
N GLN A 567 17.04 17.06 -3.24
CA GLN A 567 18.22 16.49 -3.89
C GLN A 567 18.37 16.97 -5.32
N ALA A 568 17.27 17.03 -6.07
CA ALA A 568 17.25 17.51 -7.43
C ALA A 568 17.80 18.95 -7.50
N ILE A 569 17.33 19.83 -6.60
CA ILE A 569 17.74 21.24 -6.56
C ILE A 569 19.25 21.32 -6.30
N TYR A 570 19.73 20.55 -5.33
CA TYR A 570 21.15 20.46 -5.01
C TYR A 570 21.98 20.01 -6.22
N GLU A 571 21.58 18.93 -6.90
CA GLU A 571 22.30 18.39 -8.05
C GLU A 571 22.35 19.38 -9.20
N LYS A 572 21.26 20.11 -9.44
CA LYS A 572 21.26 21.17 -10.45
C LYS A 572 22.22 22.31 -10.09
N ALA A 573 22.28 22.70 -8.82
CA ALA A 573 23.22 23.73 -8.36
C ALA A 573 24.68 23.23 -8.47
N ALA A 574 24.95 21.97 -8.09
CA ALA A 574 26.26 21.35 -8.20
C ALA A 574 26.81 21.33 -9.64
N ARG A 575 25.94 21.14 -10.64
CA ARG A 575 26.32 21.19 -12.06
C ARG A 575 26.73 22.59 -12.56
N ARG A 576 26.46 23.67 -11.80
CA ARG A 576 26.84 25.05 -12.17
C ARG A 576 28.26 25.41 -11.76
N VAL A 577 28.89 24.59 -10.93
CA VAL A 577 30.19 24.88 -10.34
C VAL A 577 31.20 23.79 -10.68
N LYS A 578 32.49 24.09 -10.55
CA LYS A 578 33.54 23.07 -10.73
C LYS A 578 33.44 22.03 -9.59
N PRO A 579 33.89 20.77 -9.80
CA PRO A 579 33.78 19.71 -8.79
C PRO A 579 34.32 20.03 -7.38
N ASN A 580 35.27 20.97 -7.27
CA ASN A 580 35.89 21.37 -6.01
C ASN A 580 35.31 22.68 -5.43
N GLN A 581 34.23 23.20 -6.01
CA GLN A 581 33.56 24.42 -5.55
C GLN A 581 32.24 24.06 -4.87
N LYS A 582 31.95 24.73 -3.76
CA LYS A 582 30.66 24.56 -3.06
C LYS A 582 29.55 25.20 -3.91
N PRO A 583 28.50 24.45 -4.30
CA PRO A 583 27.37 25.06 -5.00
C PRO A 583 26.64 26.04 -4.10
N GLN A 584 26.26 27.18 -4.66
CA GLN A 584 25.39 28.16 -4.02
C GLN A 584 23.98 28.04 -4.57
N LEU A 585 23.00 28.03 -3.67
CA LEU A 585 21.59 28.06 -4.04
C LEU A 585 21.16 29.52 -4.24
N SER A 586 20.39 29.78 -5.30
CA SER A 586 19.65 31.04 -5.41
C SER A 586 18.61 31.16 -4.29
N GLN A 587 18.09 32.37 -4.06
CA GLN A 587 17.05 32.59 -3.04
C GLN A 587 15.80 31.72 -3.27
N SER A 588 15.36 31.58 -4.53
CA SER A 588 14.23 30.73 -4.90
C SER A 588 14.50 29.24 -4.64
N GLU A 589 15.72 28.78 -4.91
CA GLU A 589 16.12 27.40 -4.64
C GLU A 589 16.22 27.12 -3.15
N ALA A 590 16.80 28.05 -2.38
CA ALA A 590 16.89 27.93 -0.92
C ALA A 590 15.51 27.87 -0.27
N LYS A 591 14.54 28.65 -0.76
CA LYS A 591 13.15 28.59 -0.29
C LYS A 591 12.52 27.21 -0.56
N LEU A 592 12.63 26.70 -1.78
CA LEU A 592 12.11 25.38 -2.15
C LEU A 592 12.76 24.26 -1.33
N VAL A 593 14.09 24.30 -1.16
CA VAL A 593 14.80 23.33 -0.31
C VAL A 593 14.28 23.38 1.12
N SER A 594 14.05 24.57 1.68
CA SER A 594 13.50 24.70 3.04
C SER A 594 12.11 24.06 3.16
N GLU A 595 11.24 24.26 2.17
CA GLU A 595 9.91 23.63 2.13
C GLU A 595 10.02 22.10 2.04
N CYS A 596 10.92 21.59 1.17
CA CYS A 596 11.19 20.16 1.06
C CYS A 596 11.70 19.56 2.39
N LEU A 597 12.65 20.21 3.06
CA LEU A 597 13.17 19.70 4.34
C LEU A 597 12.08 19.68 5.43
N ALA A 598 11.21 20.69 5.47
CA ALA A 598 10.08 20.70 6.40
C ALA A 598 9.10 19.54 6.13
N GLY A 599 8.76 19.31 4.86
CA GLY A 599 7.92 18.18 4.43
C GLY A 599 8.56 16.81 4.73
N ALA A 600 9.87 16.67 4.48
CA ALA A 600 10.62 15.45 4.79
C ALA A 600 10.68 15.16 6.30
N ASN A 601 11.01 16.17 7.13
CA ASN A 601 11.01 16.04 8.60
C ASN A 601 9.65 15.61 9.15
N ARG A 602 8.57 16.22 8.66
CA ARG A 602 7.21 15.90 9.08
C ARG A 602 6.84 14.46 8.80
N ASN A 603 7.04 14.04 7.55
CA ASN A 603 6.57 12.73 7.11
C ASN A 603 7.48 11.59 7.53
N ILE A 604 8.79 11.84 7.71
CA ILE A 604 9.67 10.81 8.30
C ILE A 604 9.29 10.55 9.76
N ASN A 605 8.92 11.60 10.52
CA ASN A 605 8.38 11.44 11.88
C ASN A 605 7.08 10.63 11.89
N ARG A 606 6.13 10.94 10.99
CA ARG A 606 4.91 10.14 10.82
C ARG A 606 5.23 8.68 10.48
N ALA A 607 6.20 8.43 9.62
CA ALA A 607 6.57 7.09 9.19
C ALA A 607 7.18 6.26 10.35
N TYR A 608 8.08 6.84 11.15
CA TYR A 608 8.67 6.18 12.32
C TYR A 608 7.67 5.95 13.45
N ALA A 609 6.72 6.88 13.64
CA ALA A 609 5.71 6.77 14.68
C ALA A 609 4.80 5.55 14.55
N ARG A 610 4.71 4.99 13.34
CA ARG A 610 3.91 3.81 13.01
C ARG A 610 4.55 2.50 13.45
N ILE A 611 5.83 2.49 13.85
CA ILE A 611 6.49 1.30 14.37
C ILE A 611 5.73 0.82 15.61
N THR A 612 5.42 -0.47 15.67
CA THR A 612 4.70 -1.07 16.79
C THR A 612 5.46 -0.91 18.12
N PRO A 613 4.76 -1.02 19.27
CA PRO A 613 5.38 -0.95 20.59
C PRO A 613 6.59 -1.87 20.78
N GLU A 614 7.35 -1.61 21.85
CA GLU A 614 8.55 -2.38 22.21
C GLU A 614 8.24 -3.81 22.66
N ASN A 615 6.99 -4.07 23.05
CA ASN A 615 6.50 -5.39 23.45
C ASN A 615 5.44 -5.89 22.47
N VAL A 616 5.27 -7.20 22.39
CA VAL A 616 4.21 -7.84 21.60
C VAL A 616 2.85 -7.32 22.07
N THR A 617 2.03 -6.88 21.12
CA THR A 617 0.66 -6.40 21.36
C THR A 617 -0.35 -7.27 20.59
N VAL A 618 -1.48 -6.68 20.20
CA VAL A 618 -2.58 -7.33 19.49
C VAL A 618 -2.82 -6.60 18.17
N LYS A 619 -3.03 -7.36 17.10
CA LYS A 619 -3.46 -6.85 15.79
C LYS A 619 -4.97 -6.64 15.77
N ALA A 620 -5.47 -5.94 14.75
CA ALA A 620 -6.90 -5.68 14.56
C ALA A 620 -7.78 -6.92 14.32
N ASN A 621 -7.20 -8.12 14.18
CA ASN A 621 -7.91 -9.41 14.09
C ASN A 621 -7.78 -10.27 15.36
N GLY A 622 -7.19 -9.75 16.44
CA GLY A 622 -6.98 -10.46 17.70
C GLY A 622 -5.70 -11.31 17.76
N ALA A 623 -4.98 -11.47 16.65
CA ALA A 623 -3.70 -12.18 16.63
C ALA A 623 -2.58 -11.35 17.29
N PRO A 624 -1.48 -11.98 17.75
CA PRO A 624 -0.34 -11.25 18.30
C PRO A 624 0.29 -10.30 17.27
N ALA A 625 0.46 -9.03 17.64
CA ALA A 625 1.21 -8.07 16.84
C ALA A 625 2.69 -8.09 17.27
N PRO A 626 3.64 -8.34 16.36
CA PRO A 626 5.05 -8.34 16.71
C PRO A 626 5.51 -6.94 17.15
N ALA A 627 6.41 -6.91 18.14
CA ALA A 627 7.10 -5.69 18.53
C ALA A 627 7.99 -5.16 17.40
N TRP A 628 8.33 -3.87 17.44
CA TRP A 628 9.32 -3.26 16.53
C TRP A 628 9.09 -3.58 15.05
N SER A 629 7.84 -3.51 14.60
CA SER A 629 7.42 -3.90 13.26
C SER A 629 6.71 -2.75 12.56
N VAL A 630 6.79 -2.69 11.24
CA VAL A 630 6.05 -1.69 10.45
C VAL A 630 4.78 -2.34 9.90
N PRO A 631 3.58 -1.85 10.28
CA PRO A 631 2.33 -2.39 9.74
C PRO A 631 2.08 -1.89 8.32
N GLU A 632 1.34 -2.67 7.53
CA GLU A 632 0.70 -2.20 6.29
C GLU A 632 -0.13 -0.93 6.58
N ALA A 633 -1.05 -1.05 7.53
CA ALA A 633 -1.89 0.02 8.00
C ALA A 633 -2.19 -0.11 9.50
N TRP A 634 -2.46 1.02 10.12
CA TRP A 634 -3.17 1.05 11.40
C TRP A 634 -4.67 0.99 11.11
N GLN A 635 -5.39 0.04 11.72
CA GLN A 635 -6.80 -0.24 11.46
C GLN A 635 -7.67 0.21 12.63
N CYS A 636 -8.82 0.79 12.29
CA CYS A 636 -9.78 1.27 13.26
C CYS A 636 -10.59 0.11 13.86
N VAL A 637 -10.69 0.04 15.18
CA VAL A 637 -11.46 -0.95 15.92
C VAL A 637 -12.24 -0.30 17.07
N SER A 638 -13.33 -0.94 17.48
CA SER A 638 -14.13 -0.51 18.63
C SER A 638 -13.46 -0.87 19.96
N THR A 639 -13.53 0.04 20.93
CA THR A 639 -13.16 -0.21 22.34
C THR A 639 -14.35 -0.75 23.14
N LEU A 640 -14.12 -1.12 24.40
CA LEU A 640 -15.15 -1.62 25.31
C LEU A 640 -16.02 -0.47 25.88
N PRO A 641 -17.32 -0.72 26.17
CA PRO A 641 -18.19 0.22 26.88
C PRO A 641 -17.69 0.57 28.29
N PRO A 642 -18.19 1.67 28.91
CA PRO A 642 -19.10 2.69 28.37
C PRO A 642 -18.40 3.67 27.42
N HIS A 643 -17.08 3.53 27.27
CA HIS A 643 -16.25 4.33 26.39
C HIS A 643 -16.10 3.67 25.02
N SER A 644 -17.16 3.06 24.46
CA SER A 644 -17.15 2.52 23.10
C SER A 644 -16.84 3.63 22.11
N GLN A 645 -15.56 3.82 21.90
CA GLN A 645 -14.91 4.77 21.04
C GLN A 645 -14.17 3.95 19.98
N LYS A 646 -13.44 4.67 19.15
CA LYS A 646 -12.62 4.12 18.09
C LYS A 646 -11.16 4.25 18.52
N ALA A 647 -10.41 3.19 18.36
CA ALA A 647 -8.97 3.21 18.53
C ALA A 647 -8.32 2.53 17.32
N TYR A 648 -7.02 2.76 17.14
CA TYR A 648 -6.26 2.15 16.05
C TYR A 648 -5.31 1.10 16.60
N LEU A 649 -5.34 -0.08 16.00
CA LEU A 649 -4.40 -1.17 16.25
C LEU A 649 -3.56 -1.46 14.99
N PRO A 650 -2.39 -2.10 15.13
CA PRO A 650 -1.67 -2.62 13.97
C PRO A 650 -2.58 -3.55 13.16
N GLY A 651 -2.59 -3.37 11.83
CA GLY A 651 -3.45 -4.16 10.96
C GLY A 651 -3.08 -5.64 10.89
N VAL A 652 -3.98 -6.44 10.30
CA VAL A 652 -3.82 -7.90 10.15
C VAL A 652 -2.53 -8.30 9.43
N ASN A 653 -2.12 -7.52 8.42
CA ASN A 653 -0.93 -7.75 7.61
C ASN A 653 0.35 -7.15 8.23
N THR A 654 0.49 -7.21 9.56
CA THR A 654 1.68 -6.73 10.27
C THR A 654 2.64 -7.89 10.57
N PRO A 655 3.94 -7.81 10.20
CA PRO A 655 4.60 -6.74 9.44
C PRO A 655 4.28 -6.78 7.94
N LEU A 656 4.49 -5.65 7.23
CA LEU A 656 4.49 -5.64 5.77
C LEU A 656 5.88 -5.29 5.23
N THR A 657 6.42 -6.15 4.38
CA THR A 657 7.76 -5.98 3.79
C THR A 657 7.88 -4.69 2.97
N TRP A 658 6.86 -4.35 2.18
CA TRP A 658 6.86 -3.09 1.42
C TRP A 658 6.87 -1.86 2.35
N ALA A 659 6.19 -1.92 3.51
CA ALA A 659 6.22 -0.83 4.48
C ALA A 659 7.61 -0.63 5.09
N GLU A 660 8.28 -1.73 5.46
CA GLU A 660 9.65 -1.72 5.99
C GLU A 660 10.65 -1.18 4.96
N ALA A 661 10.57 -1.66 3.71
CA ALA A 661 11.42 -1.19 2.61
C ALA A 661 11.19 0.30 2.32
N SER A 662 9.95 0.76 2.31
CA SER A 662 9.63 2.18 2.04
C SER A 662 10.17 3.10 3.13
N LEU A 663 10.08 2.71 4.41
CA LEU A 663 10.67 3.46 5.52
C LEU A 663 12.20 3.49 5.41
N TRP A 664 12.84 2.36 5.10
CA TRP A 664 14.29 2.28 4.89
C TRP A 664 14.76 3.24 3.78
N MET A 665 14.11 3.17 2.62
CA MET A 665 14.42 3.99 1.46
C MET A 665 14.24 5.49 1.75
N ALA A 666 13.12 5.87 2.37
CA ALA A 666 12.86 7.25 2.73
C ALA A 666 13.91 7.80 3.69
N THR A 667 14.25 7.01 4.72
CA THR A 667 15.24 7.37 5.73
C THR A 667 16.63 7.57 5.13
N ASN A 668 17.14 6.58 4.40
CA ASN A 668 18.48 6.66 3.81
C ASN A 668 18.57 7.74 2.73
N ARG A 669 17.51 7.92 1.93
CA ARG A 669 17.48 9.03 0.97
C ARG A 669 17.55 10.37 1.70
N TYR A 670 16.81 10.53 2.79
CA TYR A 670 16.79 11.78 3.52
C TYR A 670 18.12 12.06 4.25
N ILE A 671 18.73 11.03 4.88
CA ILE A 671 20.09 11.14 5.46
C ILE A 671 21.08 11.65 4.40
N ASN A 672 21.08 11.07 3.20
CA ASN A 672 21.97 11.48 2.11
C ASN A 672 21.79 12.95 1.71
N VAL A 673 20.55 13.43 1.66
CA VAL A 673 20.23 14.84 1.37
C VAL A 673 20.74 15.75 2.48
N LEU A 674 20.48 15.40 3.74
CA LEU A 674 20.95 16.17 4.90
C LEU A 674 22.48 16.28 4.90
N THR A 675 23.20 15.17 4.72
CA THR A 675 24.67 15.14 4.66
C THR A 675 25.20 16.08 3.56
N ARG A 676 24.61 16.03 2.36
CA ARG A 676 25.01 16.92 1.25
C ARG A 676 24.77 18.39 1.58
N LEU A 677 23.61 18.74 2.14
CA LEU A 677 23.28 20.12 2.48
C LEU A 677 24.11 20.67 3.66
N GLU A 678 24.41 19.85 4.65
CA GLU A 678 25.28 20.20 5.78
C GLU A 678 26.71 20.52 5.32
N SER A 679 27.22 19.75 4.35
CA SER A 679 28.54 20.01 3.75
C SER A 679 28.67 21.40 3.12
N LEU A 680 27.56 21.94 2.58
CA LEU A 680 27.52 23.30 2.04
C LEU A 680 27.70 24.35 3.12
N ARG A 681 27.07 24.16 4.28
CA ARG A 681 27.04 25.13 5.39
C ARG A 681 28.35 25.20 6.17
N GLY A 682 29.35 24.38 5.82
CA GLY A 682 30.66 24.40 6.49
C GLY A 682 30.68 23.67 7.83
N GLY A 683 29.68 22.83 8.10
CA GLY A 683 29.79 21.87 9.21
C GLY A 683 30.98 20.94 8.99
N HIS A 684 31.70 20.58 10.06
CA HIS A 684 32.66 19.49 10.01
C HIS A 684 31.92 18.22 9.57
N VAL A 685 32.04 17.89 8.28
CA VAL A 685 31.75 16.55 7.80
C VAL A 685 32.87 15.70 8.38
N HIS A 686 32.55 14.80 9.31
CA HIS A 686 33.41 13.65 9.54
C HIS A 686 33.46 12.92 8.20
N HIS A 687 34.51 13.19 7.42
CA HIS A 687 34.85 12.42 6.24
C HIS A 687 35.36 11.07 6.74
N ASP A 688 34.44 10.20 7.15
CA ASP A 688 34.69 8.77 7.05
C ASP A 688 34.38 8.38 5.60
N PRO A 689 35.35 7.83 4.86
CA PRO A 689 35.19 7.47 3.46
C PRO A 689 34.37 6.19 3.31
N SER A 690 33.10 6.22 3.72
CA SER A 690 31.99 5.40 3.20
C SER A 690 30.71 5.75 3.96
N ALA A 691 29.69 6.28 3.28
CA ALA A 691 28.35 6.44 3.84
C ALA A 691 27.60 5.09 4.02
N ALA A 692 28.31 3.97 3.87
CA ALA A 692 28.04 2.74 4.60
C ALA A 692 29.10 2.66 5.70
N ASN A 693 28.72 2.80 6.97
CA ASN A 693 29.63 2.50 8.06
C ASN A 693 30.21 1.07 7.83
N PRO A 694 31.51 0.90 7.53
CA PRO A 694 32.07 -0.39 7.15
C PRO A 694 32.23 -1.33 8.36
N GLN A 695 31.83 -0.89 9.56
CA GLN A 695 31.84 -1.71 10.78
C GLN A 695 30.45 -2.18 11.24
N THR A 696 29.35 -1.61 10.76
CA THR A 696 28.04 -2.26 10.93
C THR A 696 27.90 -3.24 9.79
N ASN A 697 28.13 -4.52 10.09
CA ASN A 697 27.72 -5.59 9.19
C ASN A 697 26.18 -5.59 9.14
N PHE A 698 25.60 -4.72 8.30
CA PHE A 698 24.14 -4.52 8.16
C PHE A 698 23.40 -5.84 7.95
N SER A 699 24.08 -6.82 7.31
CA SER A 699 23.54 -8.16 7.19
C SER A 699 23.14 -8.75 8.55
N GLN A 700 23.95 -8.64 9.60
CA GLN A 700 23.67 -9.23 10.92
C GLN A 700 22.37 -8.75 11.57
N TYR A 701 21.89 -7.57 11.18
CA TYR A 701 20.66 -6.96 11.71
C TYR A 701 19.46 -7.08 10.76
N ILE A 702 19.71 -7.34 9.48
CA ILE A 702 18.68 -7.56 8.44
C ILE A 702 18.52 -9.07 8.11
N TRP A 703 19.20 -9.94 8.86
CA TRP A 703 19.29 -11.38 8.55
C TRP A 703 17.94 -12.10 8.45
N ALA A 704 17.84 -12.92 7.40
CA ALA A 704 16.77 -13.85 7.13
C ALA A 704 16.65 -14.88 8.25
N LYS A 705 15.42 -15.18 8.69
CA LYS A 705 15.18 -16.49 9.28
C LYS A 705 15.36 -17.50 8.15
N PRO A 706 16.21 -18.53 8.30
CA PRO A 706 16.07 -19.71 7.47
C PRO A 706 14.64 -20.21 7.66
N ASN A 707 13.93 -20.49 6.56
CA ASN A 707 12.70 -21.28 6.62
C ASN A 707 13.07 -22.70 7.09
N THR A 708 13.29 -22.86 8.40
CA THR A 708 13.25 -24.17 9.05
C THR A 708 11.78 -24.55 9.09
N LYS A 709 11.41 -25.42 8.16
CA LYS A 709 10.15 -26.17 8.19
C LYS A 709 9.90 -26.78 9.57
#